data_AF-A0AAW6CV59-F1
#
_entry.id   AF-A0AAW6CV59-F1
#
_cell.length_a   1.000
_cell.length_b   1.000
_cell.length_c   1.000
_cell.angle_alpha   90.00
_cell.angle_beta   90.00
_cell.angle_gamma   90.00
#
_symmetry.space_group_name_H-M   'P 1'
#
loop_
_entity.id
_entity.type
_entity.pdbx_description
1 polymer ?
#
loop_
_entity_poly.entity_id
_entity_poly.type
_entity_poly.pdbx_seq_one_letter_code
_entity_poly.pdbx_strand_id
1 'polypeptide(L)'
;MKKIMQVFMAFLCACGLLFQGNSLIAYAAEQYVLHVETPYGLTTDPNYKWAVGMTEYTNTGYNVDVYARLTINGQKVYCIDPLRSTINGAGDYTASALGTYTGNAELNKKLGYINALGYGFNGDMSDEMDFATQIRIWQEMRPGLITNIHPDIQAKIDIINQRLNVMYGNVSFAGSTVTLQGYGKEHAQTLEDTAGLFSQYIDNSASGIHTERNGNALTIWAEKGDNLNTTVSYDALYAYADPVSQIAYTSPTSQNVGYLGTSSSKQIQVQVKLELGSVQLVKEDFETSDTPQGDATLEGAEFQLIDDTTQEAVGTLTTDAQGNSNVITDLPTDRTYTIVEIKAPNGYKLNEDKAHVDFSSIEAVDNIKSYTGTMKDHIITGRFEIRKIITDGKESEITKPEKGAEFIAVLKRYVDQYGSIESAYEHHEEFADREYDHLVTDEDGYAQSKELAYGTYIVKQIKGQIDTDKLEAEWTFTVSEEDQEPITYVINNRPFTSYLKVVKLDKESGKEITASGMTFKILNIDTNKYVSQKVGDKHIEEWTTDEDGAVVLDQPLKAGNYRLVEIQAPEGFLKTEDVDFTITNSVVSETDTDGDPIKIITINDEQPKGKITLTKTDKETGEAMADVEYQLTAKEDILNPVDGSVIYEAGELVSQNKTDANGKIVIDDLPMGRYELKETLTQEGYVLSEQVHDINLKQEDENTKEYVVDLNVTNIKPVGRIHILKTDKDTEQPLGGVTFQLTAKEDIYSLDGQNTLLYEAGQPVSVDISENGQYVTNELGEIFIGDLPLGKYELKEIQPLEGYYSNPEPIEIDLSYDHSDQLIYLKEVAIQNEQTKVEITKTDITGEKELPGAQLSVFDTEGNLIETWESTEEAHVIRGLKINEEYTLHEDLAPTGYATASDITFTIEDNGEPTKVVMKDEITKVEISKVDATTGEEIEGAKMSLTDKETGETIEEWTSTKEPHRMEGLHVGKTYILHEDTAPVGYELAQDIEFTIEDTGEVQKVIMEDTRKPNETVETGTDHHLGLFTGLALGSAGLITALTIRKKRNKK
;
A
#
# COMPACT_ATOMS: atom_id res chain seq x y z
N MET A 1 52.68 13.16 -15.76
CA MET A 1 52.48 12.93 -17.22
C MET A 1 53.42 13.82 -18.03
N LYS A 2 54.15 13.21 -18.98
CA LYS A 2 54.94 13.78 -20.11
C LYS A 2 56.15 14.70 -19.81
N LYS A 3 57.36 14.15 -20.04
CA LYS A 3 58.40 14.56 -21.04
C LYS A 3 59.75 13.93 -20.64
N ILE A 4 60.18 12.82 -21.26
CA ILE A 4 61.07 12.69 -22.43
C ILE A 4 62.53 13.15 -22.19
N MET A 5 63.45 12.19 -22.46
CA MET A 5 64.89 12.29 -22.77
C MET A 5 65.91 12.37 -21.62
N GLN A 6 66.58 11.23 -21.36
CA GLN A 6 67.97 11.20 -20.89
C GLN A 6 68.84 10.48 -21.93
N VAL A 7 69.83 11.22 -22.40
CA VAL A 7 70.92 10.82 -23.30
C VAL A 7 72.09 10.32 -22.44
N PHE A 8 72.72 9.24 -22.90
CA PHE A 8 74.11 8.80 -22.73
C PHE A 8 74.99 9.62 -21.75
N MET A 9 75.73 8.92 -20.88
CA MET A 9 77.13 8.54 -21.13
C MET A 9 77.79 8.06 -19.82
N ALA A 10 78.09 6.76 -19.75
CA ALA A 10 79.04 6.20 -18.78
C ALA A 10 80.32 5.87 -19.54
N PHE A 11 81.46 6.45 -19.15
CA PHE A 11 82.76 5.97 -19.58
C PHE A 11 83.86 6.35 -18.57
N LEU A 12 84.72 5.34 -18.33
CA LEU A 12 86.06 5.34 -17.75
C LEU A 12 86.25 5.41 -16.23
N CYS A 13 86.43 4.22 -15.66
CA CYS A 13 87.53 3.94 -14.74
C CYS A 13 88.08 2.54 -15.05
N ALA A 14 89.37 2.43 -15.42
CA ALA A 14 90.29 1.36 -15.01
C ALA A 14 91.55 1.30 -15.90
N CYS A 15 92.68 1.09 -15.22
CA CYS A 15 93.97 0.60 -15.70
C CYS A 15 94.94 1.62 -16.32
N GLY A 16 95.67 2.30 -15.44
CA GLY A 16 97.05 2.70 -15.70
C GLY A 16 98.00 1.62 -15.18
N LEU A 17 98.83 1.06 -16.06
CA LEU A 17 100.06 0.36 -15.69
C LEU A 17 101.16 0.68 -16.73
N LEU A 18 102.27 1.17 -16.17
CA LEU A 18 103.66 1.08 -16.63
C LEU A 18 104.15 2.00 -17.74
N PHE A 19 104.97 2.94 -17.27
CA PHE A 19 105.88 3.80 -17.99
C PHE A 19 107.00 3.04 -18.71
N GLN A 20 107.50 3.75 -19.71
CA GLN A 20 108.55 3.46 -20.67
C GLN A 20 109.92 3.12 -20.07
N GLY A 21 110.61 2.20 -20.75
CA GLY A 21 111.90 2.53 -21.37
C GLY A 21 113.15 2.45 -20.49
N ASN A 22 113.69 1.25 -20.31
CA ASN A 22 115.11 1.05 -20.01
C ASN A 22 115.91 1.22 -21.32
N SER A 23 116.61 2.35 -21.45
CA SER A 23 117.75 2.51 -22.36
C SER A 23 119.03 2.28 -21.56
N LEU A 24 119.46 1.02 -21.46
CA LEU A 24 120.81 0.68 -21.03
C LEU A 24 121.78 1.11 -22.15
N ILE A 25 122.36 2.30 -22.02
CA ILE A 25 123.60 2.62 -22.71
C ILE A 25 124.68 1.80 -22.01
N ALA A 26 125.27 0.86 -22.74
CA ALA A 26 126.54 0.25 -22.40
C ALA A 26 127.60 1.35 -22.40
N TYR A 27 127.88 1.93 -21.23
CA TYR A 27 129.12 2.67 -21.04
C TYR A 27 130.23 1.66 -20.80
N ALA A 28 131.19 1.70 -21.71
CA ALA A 28 132.51 1.13 -21.59
C ALA A 28 133.00 1.28 -20.15
N ALA A 29 133.70 0.27 -19.64
CA ALA A 29 134.28 0.25 -18.30
C ALA A 29 135.00 1.57 -17.98
N GLU A 30 134.25 2.53 -17.45
CA GLU A 30 134.79 3.72 -16.84
C GLU A 30 135.55 3.18 -15.65
N GLN A 31 136.87 3.33 -15.71
CA GLN A 31 137.67 3.10 -14.53
C GLN A 31 137.12 4.04 -13.47
N TYR A 32 136.53 3.46 -12.43
CA TYR A 32 136.11 4.19 -11.26
C TYR A 32 137.37 4.65 -10.56
N VAL A 33 137.73 5.91 -10.76
CA VAL A 33 138.92 6.51 -10.17
C VAL A 33 138.52 7.23 -8.90
N LEU A 34 139.11 6.80 -7.79
CA LEU A 34 138.95 7.51 -6.53
C LEU A 34 139.80 8.78 -6.53
N HIS A 35 139.13 9.91 -6.43
CA HIS A 35 139.74 11.22 -6.19
C HIS A 35 139.63 11.58 -4.72
N VAL A 36 140.76 11.98 -4.16
CA VAL A 36 140.91 12.36 -2.75
C VAL A 36 141.26 13.84 -2.67
N GLU A 37 140.38 14.62 -2.04
CA GLU A 37 140.58 16.04 -1.79
C GLU A 37 140.97 16.30 -0.32
N THR A 38 141.77 17.36 -0.12
CA THR A 38 142.40 17.73 1.16
C THR A 38 141.41 18.17 2.24
N PRO A 39 141.78 18.09 3.54
CA PRO A 39 143.13 17.80 4.07
C PRO A 39 143.50 16.31 4.13
N TYR A 40 144.35 15.88 3.20
CA TYR A 40 144.91 14.53 3.10
C TYR A 40 146.37 14.55 3.58
N GLY A 41 146.73 13.66 4.51
CA GLY A 41 148.08 13.53 5.05
C GLY A 41 148.11 12.71 6.34
N LEU A 42 149.30 12.27 6.75
CA LEU A 42 149.49 11.56 8.02
C LEU A 42 149.73 12.58 9.13
N THR A 43 148.90 12.53 10.19
CA THR A 43 149.16 13.25 11.44
C THR A 43 149.39 12.26 12.58
N THR A 44 150.24 12.63 13.52
CA THR A 44 150.40 11.91 14.79
C THR A 44 149.77 12.66 15.96
N ASP A 45 149.17 13.83 15.70
CA ASP A 45 148.44 14.59 16.70
C ASP A 45 147.00 14.07 16.79
N PRO A 46 146.63 13.38 17.89
CA PRO A 46 145.27 12.88 18.09
C PRO A 46 144.26 14.01 18.29
N ASN A 47 144.69 15.26 18.47
CA ASN A 47 143.82 16.44 18.57
C ASN A 47 143.67 17.19 17.25
N TYR A 48 144.29 16.71 16.17
CA TYR A 48 144.09 17.31 14.85
C TYR A 48 142.61 17.23 14.48
N LYS A 49 141.98 18.36 14.16
CA LYS A 49 140.53 18.46 13.89
C LYS A 49 140.03 17.48 12.85
N TRP A 50 140.86 17.20 11.85
CA TRP A 50 140.56 16.30 10.75
C TRP A 50 141.02 14.88 11.00
N ALA A 51 141.55 14.56 12.17
CA ALA A 51 141.90 13.21 12.56
C ALA A 51 140.77 12.54 13.35
N VAL A 52 140.68 11.22 13.20
CA VAL A 52 139.84 10.37 14.01
C VAL A 52 140.65 9.17 14.48
N GLY A 53 140.50 8.81 15.75
CA GLY A 53 141.12 7.60 16.29
C GLY A 53 140.34 6.34 15.89
N MET A 54 141.03 5.22 15.82
CA MET A 54 140.43 3.91 15.62
C MET A 54 140.93 2.93 16.70
N THR A 55 140.05 2.04 17.16
CA THR A 55 140.45 0.95 18.09
C THR A 55 141.37 -0.07 17.45
N GLU A 56 141.36 -0.16 16.12
CA GLU A 56 142.13 -1.09 15.32
C GLU A 56 143.12 -0.33 14.41
N TYR A 57 144.26 -0.95 14.12
CA TYR A 57 145.26 -0.38 13.22
C TYR A 57 144.81 -0.55 11.76
N THR A 58 144.99 0.51 10.97
CA THR A 58 144.85 0.45 9.51
C THR A 58 145.94 -0.44 8.90
N ASN A 59 145.74 -0.87 7.67
CA ASN A 59 146.73 -1.65 6.92
C ASN A 59 148.10 -0.96 6.71
N THR A 60 148.23 0.34 7.01
CA THR A 60 149.50 1.09 6.99
C THR A 60 150.19 1.19 8.36
N GLY A 61 149.60 0.59 9.40
CA GLY A 61 150.18 0.55 10.75
C GLY A 61 149.86 1.74 11.64
N TYR A 62 148.94 2.62 11.21
CA TYR A 62 148.45 3.76 12.01
C TYR A 62 147.04 3.47 12.53
N ASN A 63 146.75 3.88 13.76
CA ASN A 63 145.40 3.79 14.38
C ASN A 63 144.68 5.14 14.40
N VAL A 64 145.10 6.06 13.54
CA VAL A 64 144.50 7.37 13.32
C VAL A 64 144.26 7.50 11.83
N ASP A 65 143.03 7.84 11.46
CA ASP A 65 142.66 8.17 10.08
C ASP A 65 142.40 9.66 9.95
N VAL A 66 142.58 10.20 8.74
CA VAL A 66 142.46 11.64 8.48
C VAL A 66 141.40 11.86 7.41
N TYR A 67 140.53 12.85 7.66
CA TYR A 67 139.43 13.23 6.79
C TYR A 67 139.89 13.39 5.34
N ALA A 68 139.21 12.68 4.47
CA ALA A 68 139.37 12.79 3.05
C ALA A 68 137.99 13.01 2.45
N ARG A 69 137.87 14.04 1.61
CA ARG A 69 136.72 14.12 0.72
C ARG A 69 136.98 13.18 -0.45
N LEU A 70 136.14 12.17 -0.53
CA LEU A 70 136.22 11.12 -1.54
C LEU A 70 135.19 11.38 -2.64
N THR A 71 135.64 11.36 -3.89
CA THR A 71 134.75 11.33 -5.05
C THR A 71 135.16 10.20 -6.00
N ILE A 72 134.16 9.54 -6.60
CA ILE A 72 134.36 8.66 -7.75
C ILE A 72 133.59 9.28 -8.90
N ASN A 73 134.28 9.56 -10.01
CA ASN A 73 133.71 10.18 -11.22
C ASN A 73 132.93 11.49 -10.93
N GLY A 74 133.42 12.31 -9.98
CA GLY A 74 132.78 13.56 -9.55
C GLY A 74 131.58 13.38 -8.61
N GLN A 75 131.12 12.14 -8.38
CA GLN A 75 130.09 11.83 -7.41
C GLN A 75 130.70 11.70 -6.02
N LYS A 76 130.10 12.39 -5.05
CA LYS A 76 130.50 12.28 -3.65
C LYS A 76 130.24 10.86 -3.14
N VAL A 77 131.28 10.24 -2.60
CA VAL A 77 131.20 8.91 -1.99
C VAL A 77 131.79 8.97 -0.58
N TYR A 78 131.44 7.99 0.24
CA TYR A 78 131.96 7.83 1.59
C TYR A 78 132.74 6.54 1.71
N CYS A 79 133.83 6.53 2.44
CA CYS A 79 134.49 5.30 2.84
C CYS A 79 133.50 4.40 3.57
N ILE A 80 133.44 3.15 3.13
CA ILE A 80 132.66 2.08 3.73
C ILE A 80 133.56 0.97 4.28
N ASP A 81 134.89 1.16 4.19
CA ASP A 81 135.93 0.23 4.66
C ASP A 81 137.05 0.98 5.42
N PRO A 82 136.77 1.45 6.65
CA PRO A 82 137.63 2.38 7.41
C PRO A 82 139.03 1.86 7.77
N LEU A 83 139.28 0.54 7.77
CA LEU A 83 140.55 -0.05 8.21
C LEU A 83 141.61 -0.10 7.10
N ARG A 84 141.24 0.32 5.91
CA ARG A 84 142.08 0.26 4.73
C ARG A 84 142.44 1.67 4.31
N SER A 85 143.71 1.93 4.07
CA SER A 85 144.15 3.26 3.67
C SER A 85 143.65 3.65 2.29
N THR A 86 143.35 4.94 2.16
CA THR A 86 142.94 5.55 0.90
C THR A 86 144.15 5.74 -0.03
N ILE A 87 144.01 5.40 -1.31
CA ILE A 87 145.00 5.71 -2.35
C ILE A 87 144.37 6.66 -3.36
N ASN A 88 144.87 7.89 -3.45
CA ASN A 88 144.42 8.87 -4.44
C ASN A 88 144.80 8.43 -5.87
N GLY A 89 143.84 8.50 -6.79
CA GLY A 89 144.01 8.05 -8.18
C GLY A 89 143.91 6.54 -8.38
N ALA A 90 143.50 5.77 -7.36
CA ALA A 90 143.26 4.34 -7.52
C ALA A 90 142.08 4.10 -8.49
N GLY A 91 142.36 3.41 -9.60
CA GLY A 91 141.42 3.14 -10.70
C GLY A 91 140.92 1.70 -10.79
N ASP A 92 141.08 0.90 -9.72
CA ASP A 92 140.79 -0.54 -9.65
C ASP A 92 139.48 -0.86 -8.90
N TYR A 93 138.55 0.08 -8.84
CA TYR A 93 137.26 -0.09 -8.17
C TYR A 93 136.23 -0.85 -9.02
N THR A 94 135.37 -1.65 -8.35
CA THR A 94 134.20 -2.31 -8.94
C THR A 94 132.91 -1.90 -8.22
N ALA A 95 131.84 -1.57 -8.94
CA ALA A 95 130.56 -1.13 -8.38
C ALA A 95 129.57 -2.31 -8.19
N SER A 96 128.83 -2.30 -7.08
CA SER A 96 127.72 -3.22 -6.77
C SER A 96 126.62 -2.50 -5.99
N ALA A 97 125.39 -3.03 -5.93
CA ALA A 97 124.36 -2.45 -5.08
C ALA A 97 124.81 -2.49 -3.61
N LEU A 98 124.60 -1.42 -2.85
CA LEU A 98 125.05 -1.36 -1.45
C LEU A 98 124.49 -2.52 -0.62
N GLY A 99 123.24 -2.93 -0.87
CA GLY A 99 122.66 -4.07 -0.18
C GLY A 99 123.35 -5.41 -0.42
N THR A 100 124.04 -5.57 -1.54
CA THR A 100 124.90 -6.74 -1.79
C THR A 100 126.17 -6.68 -0.94
N TYR A 101 126.69 -5.47 -0.71
CA TYR A 101 127.88 -5.25 0.11
C TYR A 101 127.59 -5.39 1.62
N THR A 102 126.49 -4.82 2.10
CA THR A 102 126.13 -4.80 3.52
C THR A 102 125.33 -6.02 3.97
N GLY A 103 124.56 -6.64 3.09
CA GLY A 103 123.63 -7.73 3.40
C GLY A 103 122.45 -7.35 4.32
N ASN A 104 122.18 -6.06 4.57
CA ASN A 104 121.19 -5.62 5.55
C ASN A 104 120.34 -4.43 5.04
N ALA A 105 119.04 -4.66 4.78
CA ALA A 105 118.13 -3.66 4.23
C ALA A 105 117.77 -2.52 5.20
N GLU A 106 117.67 -2.81 6.50
CA GLU A 106 117.43 -1.79 7.51
C GLU A 106 118.66 -0.90 7.68
N LEU A 107 119.85 -1.50 7.66
CA LEU A 107 121.12 -0.78 7.61
C LEU A 107 121.21 0.09 6.35
N ASN A 108 120.82 -0.42 5.18
CA ASN A 108 120.79 0.40 3.95
C ASN A 108 119.86 1.61 4.09
N LYS A 109 118.67 1.42 4.65
CA LYS A 109 117.73 2.53 4.92
C LYS A 109 118.34 3.54 5.91
N LYS A 110 119.00 3.05 6.97
CA LYS A 110 119.74 3.88 7.94
C LYS A 110 120.87 4.67 7.27
N LEU A 111 121.71 4.03 6.46
CA LEU A 111 122.80 4.66 5.71
C LEU A 111 122.28 5.70 4.72
N GLY A 112 121.15 5.41 4.06
CA GLY A 112 120.47 6.35 3.17
C GLY A 112 119.96 7.59 3.89
N TYR A 113 119.34 7.42 5.07
CA TYR A 113 118.95 8.56 5.88
C TYR A 113 120.14 9.31 6.48
N ILE A 114 121.20 8.63 6.92
CA ILE A 114 122.42 9.30 7.42
C ILE A 114 123.03 10.19 6.34
N ASN A 115 123.12 9.71 5.10
CA ASN A 115 123.61 10.52 4.00
C ASN A 115 122.64 11.66 3.66
N ALA A 116 121.36 11.35 3.48
CA ALA A 116 120.37 12.35 3.10
C ALA A 116 120.18 13.45 4.15
N LEU A 117 120.40 13.13 5.44
CA LEU A 117 120.32 14.05 6.56
C LEU A 117 121.68 14.58 7.00
N GLY A 118 122.76 14.19 6.33
CA GLY A 118 124.14 14.59 6.60
C GLY A 118 124.61 15.72 5.69
N TYR A 119 125.77 15.53 5.07
CA TYR A 119 126.36 16.45 4.12
C TYR A 119 125.40 16.82 2.99
N GLY A 120 125.30 18.12 2.70
CA GLY A 120 124.39 18.68 1.71
C GLY A 120 122.95 18.91 2.21
N PHE A 121 122.55 18.30 3.34
CA PHE A 121 121.23 18.55 3.91
C PHE A 121 121.10 20.01 4.36
N ASN A 122 120.02 20.68 3.95
CA ASN A 122 119.82 22.13 4.12
C ASN A 122 121.02 22.97 3.64
N GLY A 123 121.76 22.49 2.63
CA GLY A 123 122.90 23.21 2.06
C GLY A 123 124.18 23.17 2.88
N ASP A 124 124.24 22.36 3.96
CA ASP A 124 125.47 22.22 4.76
C ASP A 124 126.51 21.35 4.01
N MET A 125 127.28 22.01 3.16
CA MET A 125 128.39 21.42 2.41
C MET A 125 129.74 21.64 3.11
N SER A 126 129.74 21.84 4.44
CA SER A 126 130.99 22.00 5.19
C SER A 126 131.79 20.71 5.22
N ASP A 127 133.11 20.85 5.20
CA ASP A 127 134.05 19.75 5.40
C ASP A 127 133.77 19.03 6.73
N GLU A 128 133.34 19.76 7.78
CA GLU A 128 132.98 19.18 9.07
C GLU A 128 131.73 18.30 8.98
N MET A 129 130.69 18.73 8.25
CA MET A 129 129.49 17.92 8.04
C MET A 129 129.78 16.72 7.15
N ASP A 130 130.63 16.88 6.15
CA ASP A 130 131.10 15.79 5.30
C ASP A 130 131.82 14.72 6.12
N PHE A 131 132.77 15.16 6.96
CA PHE A 131 133.51 14.25 7.82
C PHE A 131 132.63 13.63 8.90
N ALA A 132 131.70 14.40 9.48
CA ALA A 132 130.72 13.86 10.42
C ALA A 132 129.81 12.82 9.78
N THR A 133 129.38 13.05 8.53
CA THR A 133 128.59 12.08 7.76
C THR A 133 129.43 10.82 7.52
N GLN A 134 130.70 10.98 7.10
CA GLN A 134 131.65 9.88 6.95
C GLN A 134 131.82 9.06 8.24
N ILE A 135 132.03 9.73 9.37
CA ILE A 135 132.19 9.07 10.67
C ILE A 135 130.89 8.41 11.09
N ARG A 136 129.74 9.06 10.91
CA ARG A 136 128.44 8.52 11.28
C ARG A 136 128.10 7.27 10.47
N ILE A 137 128.50 7.25 9.19
CA ILE A 137 128.46 6.07 8.33
C ILE A 137 129.33 4.98 8.95
N TRP A 138 130.60 5.26 9.27
CA TRP A 138 131.46 4.27 9.92
C TRP A 138 130.92 3.75 11.25
N GLN A 139 130.27 4.60 12.05
CA GLN A 139 129.62 4.20 13.30
C GLN A 139 128.46 3.20 13.09
N GLU A 140 127.72 3.29 11.98
CA GLU A 140 126.75 2.24 11.62
C GLU A 140 127.41 1.00 11.02
N MET A 141 128.39 1.20 10.15
CA MET A 141 129.01 0.11 9.41
C MET A 141 129.89 -0.78 10.28
N ARG A 142 130.56 -0.18 11.26
CA ARG A 142 131.46 -0.83 12.23
C ARG A 142 131.22 -0.22 13.62
N PRO A 143 130.15 -0.60 14.32
CA PRO A 143 129.86 -0.08 15.65
C PRO A 143 131.04 -0.32 16.61
N GLY A 144 131.49 0.72 17.29
CA GLY A 144 132.60 0.67 18.26
C GLY A 144 134.00 0.87 17.69
N LEU A 145 134.17 0.97 16.36
CA LEU A 145 135.49 1.15 15.74
C LEU A 145 136.06 2.56 15.95
N ILE A 146 135.21 3.57 15.81
CA ILE A 146 135.63 4.97 15.83
C ILE A 146 135.86 5.44 17.27
N THR A 147 137.03 6.01 17.53
CA THR A 147 137.43 6.59 18.83
C THR A 147 137.91 8.01 18.64
N ASN A 148 137.87 8.80 19.72
CA ASN A 148 138.49 10.13 19.76
C ASN A 148 138.10 11.04 18.57
N ILE A 149 136.81 11.37 18.48
CA ILE A 149 136.26 12.30 17.47
C ILE A 149 136.44 13.74 17.97
N HIS A 150 136.96 14.62 17.12
CA HIS A 150 137.10 16.03 17.49
C HIS A 150 135.71 16.64 17.81
N PRO A 151 135.58 17.47 18.87
CA PRO A 151 134.29 18.04 19.30
C PRO A 151 133.48 18.71 18.18
N ASP A 152 134.13 19.46 17.28
CA ASP A 152 133.47 20.09 16.12
C ASP A 152 132.77 19.07 15.21
N ILE A 153 133.38 17.90 15.01
CA ILE A 153 132.85 16.85 14.15
C ILE A 153 131.77 16.05 14.90
N GLN A 154 131.96 15.82 16.20
CA GLN A 154 130.94 15.21 17.04
C GLN A 154 129.66 16.06 17.08
N ALA A 155 129.77 17.39 17.16
CA ALA A 155 128.63 18.29 17.10
C ALA A 155 127.83 18.14 15.78
N LYS A 156 128.52 17.92 14.66
CA LYS A 156 127.88 17.65 13.36
C LYS A 156 127.24 16.26 13.31
N ILE A 157 127.84 15.24 13.94
CA ILE A 157 127.24 13.91 14.10
C ILE A 157 125.94 13.99 14.92
N ASP A 158 125.93 14.78 15.99
CA ASP A 158 124.77 14.96 16.85
C ASP A 158 123.60 15.63 16.09
N ILE A 159 123.92 16.57 15.18
CA ILE A 159 122.92 17.16 14.26
C ILE A 159 122.31 16.07 13.35
N ILE A 160 123.10 15.16 12.81
CA ILE A 160 122.60 14.04 11.98
C ILE A 160 121.68 13.13 12.82
N ASN A 161 122.07 12.80 14.05
CA ASN A 161 121.27 11.99 14.95
C ASN A 161 119.94 12.65 15.32
N GLN A 162 119.93 13.96 15.56
CA GLN A 162 118.72 14.72 15.82
C GLN A 162 117.73 14.64 14.65
N ARG A 163 118.23 14.76 13.41
CA ARG A 163 117.42 14.63 12.19
C ARG A 163 116.86 13.22 12.02
N LEU A 164 117.66 12.18 12.31
CA LEU A 164 117.22 10.79 12.21
C LEU A 164 116.08 10.45 13.17
N ASN A 165 116.05 11.05 14.36
CA ASN A 165 115.00 10.79 15.35
C ASN A 165 113.59 11.07 14.81
N VAL A 166 113.45 12.09 13.97
CA VAL A 166 112.17 12.45 13.33
C VAL A 166 111.70 11.36 12.37
N MET A 167 112.62 10.76 11.62
CA MET A 167 112.27 9.72 10.64
C MET A 167 111.78 8.43 11.29
N TYR A 168 112.20 8.16 12.53
CA TYR A 168 111.85 6.94 13.27
C TYR A 168 110.68 7.11 14.23
N GLY A 169 110.50 8.28 14.86
CA GLY A 169 109.42 8.50 15.82
C GLY A 169 108.04 8.76 15.17
N ASN A 170 106.94 8.62 15.93
CA ASN A 170 105.56 8.75 15.43
C ASN A 170 104.87 10.00 16.01
N VAL A 171 104.09 10.70 15.17
CA VAL A 171 103.22 11.81 15.59
C VAL A 171 101.96 11.24 16.25
N SER A 172 101.60 11.77 17.42
CA SER A 172 100.60 11.18 18.33
C SER A 172 99.19 11.14 17.75
N PHE A 173 98.81 12.13 16.95
CA PHE A 173 97.48 12.22 16.33
C PHE A 173 97.40 11.61 14.92
N ALA A 174 98.46 10.95 14.45
CA ALA A 174 98.47 10.33 13.13
C ALA A 174 97.37 9.24 13.02
N GLY A 175 96.50 9.37 12.02
CA GLY A 175 95.39 8.46 11.75
C GLY A 175 94.09 8.77 12.51
N SER A 176 94.03 9.87 13.27
CA SER A 176 92.84 10.27 14.03
C SER A 176 91.72 10.84 13.15
N THR A 177 90.49 10.84 13.68
CA THR A 177 89.33 11.55 13.11
C THR A 177 88.96 12.71 14.02
N VAL A 178 88.75 13.88 13.43
CA VAL A 178 88.29 15.11 14.08
C VAL A 178 86.88 15.41 13.61
N THR A 179 85.95 15.61 14.56
CA THR A 179 84.61 16.09 14.28
C THR A 179 84.52 17.57 14.66
N LEU A 180 84.22 18.41 13.68
CA LEU A 180 83.90 19.82 13.86
C LEU A 180 82.40 19.95 14.09
N GLN A 181 81.98 20.83 14.99
CA GLN A 181 80.57 21.02 15.37
C GLN A 181 79.96 22.29 14.74
N GLY A 182 80.72 23.04 13.93
CA GLY A 182 80.27 24.27 13.29
C GLY A 182 81.31 24.85 12.31
N TYR A 183 80.93 25.94 11.64
CA TYR A 183 81.79 26.65 10.70
C TYR A 183 82.56 27.79 11.38
N GLY A 184 83.78 28.04 10.92
CA GLY A 184 84.65 29.09 11.41
C GLY A 184 85.66 28.59 12.43
N LYS A 185 86.73 29.38 12.61
CA LYS A 185 87.85 29.04 13.50
C LYS A 185 87.47 28.89 14.98
N GLU A 186 86.33 29.41 15.40
CA GLU A 186 85.80 29.24 16.76
C GLU A 186 85.43 27.78 17.08
N HIS A 187 85.10 26.98 16.06
CA HIS A 187 84.84 25.55 16.19
C HIS A 187 86.07 24.69 15.86
N ALA A 188 87.26 25.30 15.81
CA ALA A 188 88.49 24.60 15.48
C ALA A 188 88.87 23.56 16.53
N GLN A 189 89.41 22.44 16.06
CA GLN A 189 89.94 21.39 16.92
C GLN A 189 91.46 21.36 16.81
N THR A 190 92.14 21.29 17.96
CA THR A 190 93.60 21.27 18.02
C THR A 190 94.09 19.90 18.45
N LEU A 191 94.93 19.31 17.62
CA LEU A 191 95.59 18.03 17.85
C LEU A 191 97.03 18.28 18.27
N GLU A 192 97.43 17.77 19.42
CA GLU A 192 98.77 17.96 19.98
C GLU A 192 99.64 16.72 19.77
N ASP A 193 100.85 16.90 19.23
CA ASP A 193 101.84 15.83 19.15
C ASP A 193 102.69 15.75 20.42
N THR A 194 102.31 14.85 21.33
CA THR A 194 103.05 14.56 22.56
C THR A 194 104.47 14.01 22.33
N ALA A 195 104.76 13.46 21.15
CA ALA A 195 106.09 12.96 20.80
C ALA A 195 107.06 14.09 20.39
N GLY A 196 106.53 15.30 20.12
CA GLY A 196 107.32 16.48 19.79
C GLY A 196 107.96 16.47 18.40
N LEU A 197 107.45 15.64 17.48
CA LEU A 197 108.04 15.39 16.17
C LEU A 197 107.34 16.16 15.06
N PHE A 198 106.07 16.51 15.23
CA PHE A 198 105.24 17.15 14.19
C PHE A 198 105.80 18.49 13.68
N SER A 199 106.55 19.24 14.50
CA SER A 199 107.25 20.46 14.09
C SER A 199 108.22 20.26 12.92
N GLN A 200 108.64 19.02 12.69
CA GLN A 200 109.57 18.61 11.64
C GLN A 200 108.85 18.03 10.41
N TYR A 201 107.51 18.08 10.37
CA TYR A 201 106.69 17.69 9.22
C TYR A 201 106.33 18.92 8.37
N ILE A 202 105.89 18.73 7.13
CA ILE A 202 105.48 19.80 6.20
C ILE A 202 104.12 19.42 5.63
N ASP A 203 103.23 20.41 5.49
CA ASP A 203 101.90 20.21 4.92
C ASP A 203 102.01 19.76 3.47
N ASN A 204 101.34 18.66 3.14
CA ASN A 204 101.23 18.13 1.79
C ASN A 204 99.76 17.87 1.40
N SER A 205 98.83 18.55 2.06
CA SER A 205 97.40 18.38 1.86
C SER A 205 96.86 19.29 0.76
N ALA A 206 95.91 18.76 -0.03
CA ALA A 206 95.11 19.51 -1.01
C ALA A 206 93.62 19.52 -0.63
N SER A 207 93.31 19.33 0.66
CA SER A 207 92.00 18.90 1.17
C SER A 207 90.91 19.96 1.12
N GLY A 208 91.28 21.24 0.98
CA GLY A 208 90.34 22.36 1.05
C GLY A 208 89.78 22.63 2.45
N ILE A 209 90.37 22.03 3.49
CA ILE A 209 90.08 22.32 4.91
C ILE A 209 91.20 23.20 5.45
N HIS A 210 90.85 24.13 6.33
CA HIS A 210 91.81 25.05 6.91
C HIS A 210 92.60 24.40 8.04
N THR A 211 93.92 24.53 7.95
CA THR A 211 94.87 24.01 8.94
C THR A 211 95.82 25.11 9.38
N GLU A 212 96.17 25.09 10.66
CA GLU A 212 97.22 25.95 11.22
C GLU A 212 98.14 25.10 12.10
N ARG A 213 99.44 25.27 11.89
CA ARG A 213 100.45 24.59 12.70
C ARG A 213 101.11 25.55 13.66
N ASN A 214 101.15 25.20 14.94
CA ASN A 214 101.89 25.91 15.97
C ASN A 214 102.81 24.94 16.72
N GLY A 215 104.09 24.90 16.35
CA GLY A 215 105.05 23.95 16.92
C GLY A 215 104.66 22.51 16.61
N ASN A 216 104.24 21.76 17.64
CA ASN A 216 103.81 20.37 17.55
C ASN A 216 102.28 20.20 17.55
N ALA A 217 101.53 21.29 17.48
CA ALA A 217 100.07 21.30 17.40
C ALA A 217 99.57 21.49 15.96
N LEU A 218 98.47 20.84 15.63
CA LEU A 218 97.70 21.01 14.39
C LEU A 218 96.27 21.45 14.74
N THR A 219 95.92 22.70 14.42
CA THR A 219 94.57 23.23 14.54
C THR A 219 93.85 23.08 13.20
N ILE A 220 92.61 22.57 13.22
CA ILE A 220 91.79 22.27 12.03
C ILE A 220 90.42 22.92 12.18
N TRP A 221 89.93 23.61 11.15
CA TRP A 221 88.57 24.14 11.09
C TRP A 221 88.02 24.14 9.66
N ALA A 222 86.70 24.29 9.53
CA ALA A 222 86.00 24.37 8.25
C ALA A 222 85.33 25.73 8.11
N GLU A 223 85.42 26.34 6.94
CA GLU A 223 84.65 27.52 6.55
C GLU A 223 83.45 27.10 5.67
N LYS A 224 82.45 27.97 5.56
CA LYS A 224 81.27 27.69 4.75
C LYS A 224 81.66 27.55 3.28
N GLY A 225 81.44 26.36 2.70
CA GLY A 225 81.81 26.03 1.33
C GLY A 225 82.95 25.02 1.20
N ASP A 226 83.59 24.64 2.31
CA ASP A 226 84.63 23.61 2.33
C ASP A 226 84.08 22.20 2.05
N ASN A 227 84.97 21.28 1.67
CA ASN A 227 84.62 19.87 1.46
C ASN A 227 84.51 19.14 2.81
N LEU A 228 83.28 18.89 3.24
CA LEU A 228 82.90 18.56 4.62
C LEU A 228 83.28 17.15 5.13
N ASN A 229 83.95 16.33 4.33
CA ASN A 229 84.42 14.99 4.69
C ASN A 229 85.70 14.65 3.92
N THR A 230 86.85 15.07 4.44
CA THR A 230 88.14 15.00 3.73
C THR A 230 89.29 14.58 4.67
N THR A 231 90.48 14.41 4.11
CA THR A 231 91.69 14.00 4.84
C THR A 231 92.82 15.02 4.65
N VAL A 232 93.45 15.43 5.74
CA VAL A 232 94.64 16.29 5.78
C VAL A 232 95.90 15.41 5.89
N SER A 233 96.96 15.69 5.13
CA SER A 233 98.21 14.91 5.06
C SER A 233 99.47 15.75 5.28
N TYR A 234 100.48 15.20 5.99
CA TYR A 234 101.77 15.86 6.29
C TYR A 234 102.98 14.91 6.11
N ASP A 235 104.11 15.42 5.61
CA ASP A 235 105.35 14.66 5.35
C ASP A 235 106.52 15.08 6.27
N ALA A 236 107.22 14.12 6.89
CA ALA A 236 108.40 14.34 7.73
C ALA A 236 109.58 14.87 6.91
N LEU A 237 110.39 15.77 7.50
CA LEU A 237 111.67 16.34 7.05
C LEU A 237 112.04 16.08 5.59
N TYR A 238 112.20 17.17 4.82
CA TYR A 238 112.61 17.18 3.42
C TYR A 238 114.02 16.59 3.20
N ALA A 239 114.15 15.27 3.34
CA ALA A 239 115.25 14.52 2.77
C ALA A 239 115.03 14.56 1.26
N TYR A 240 115.93 15.25 0.54
CA TYR A 240 115.91 15.25 -0.92
C TYR A 240 115.92 13.79 -1.36
N ALA A 241 114.81 13.31 -1.91
CA ALA A 241 114.72 11.95 -2.41
C ALA A 241 115.65 11.87 -3.61
N ASP A 242 116.74 11.14 -3.44
CA ASP A 242 117.65 10.88 -4.52
C ASP A 242 117.17 9.63 -5.26
N PRO A 243 116.75 9.75 -6.53
CA PRO A 243 116.25 8.62 -7.29
C PRO A 243 117.35 7.58 -7.60
N VAL A 244 118.62 7.86 -7.31
CA VAL A 244 119.73 6.94 -7.58
C VAL A 244 119.83 5.86 -6.49
N SER A 245 119.91 4.59 -6.93
CA SER A 245 120.09 3.44 -6.05
C SER A 245 121.42 3.52 -5.27
N GLN A 246 121.45 3.05 -4.02
CA GLN A 246 122.68 3.00 -3.23
C GLN A 246 123.72 2.05 -3.83
N ILE A 247 124.99 2.48 -3.95
CA ILE A 247 126.08 1.76 -4.62
C ILE A 247 127.27 1.58 -3.66
N ALA A 248 127.94 0.42 -3.69
CA ALA A 248 129.23 0.17 -3.08
C ALA A 248 130.31 -0.04 -4.16
N TYR A 249 131.38 0.73 -4.06
CA TYR A 249 132.60 0.64 -4.89
C TYR A 249 133.71 -0.04 -4.09
N THR A 250 134.18 -1.20 -4.53
CA THR A 250 135.22 -1.97 -3.83
C THR A 250 136.53 -2.01 -4.60
N SER A 251 137.66 -1.79 -3.92
CA SER A 251 139.01 -1.87 -4.51
C SER A 251 139.88 -2.87 -3.75
N PRO A 252 140.69 -3.70 -4.45
CA PRO A 252 141.68 -4.58 -3.82
C PRO A 252 142.95 -3.84 -3.36
N THR A 253 143.16 -2.57 -3.72
CA THR A 253 144.35 -1.79 -3.33
C THR A 253 144.03 -0.59 -2.42
N SER A 254 142.86 0.02 -2.56
CA SER A 254 142.41 1.19 -1.81
C SER A 254 141.13 0.89 -1.01
N GLN A 255 140.77 1.74 -0.04
CA GLN A 255 139.57 1.58 0.79
C GLN A 255 138.28 1.48 -0.06
N ASN A 256 137.35 0.61 0.32
CA ASN A 256 136.04 0.58 -0.34
C ASN A 256 135.25 1.86 0.01
N VAL A 257 134.49 2.38 -0.95
CA VAL A 257 133.67 3.60 -0.80
C VAL A 257 132.24 3.36 -1.30
N GLY A 258 131.25 4.15 -0.87
CA GLY A 258 129.84 3.94 -1.18
C GLY A 258 129.08 5.24 -1.43
N TYR A 259 128.08 5.15 -2.31
CA TYR A 259 127.06 6.15 -2.57
C TYR A 259 125.75 5.75 -1.91
N LEU A 260 125.13 6.66 -1.14
CA LEU A 260 124.09 6.31 -0.16
C LEU A 260 122.77 7.11 -0.35
N GLY A 261 122.03 6.94 -1.44
CA GLY A 261 120.72 7.60 -1.67
C GLY A 261 119.53 7.13 -0.78
N THR A 262 118.41 7.88 -0.77
CA THR A 262 117.13 7.53 -0.10
C THR A 262 115.92 7.82 -0.99
N SER A 263 114.87 6.98 -0.98
CA SER A 263 113.77 7.03 -1.96
C SER A 263 112.45 7.66 -1.51
N SER A 264 112.19 7.90 -0.21
CA SER A 264 110.99 8.64 0.25
C SER A 264 111.06 9.16 1.69
N SER A 265 110.29 10.22 1.96
CA SER A 265 109.99 10.74 3.31
C SER A 265 108.82 9.99 3.96
N LYS A 266 108.58 10.21 5.27
CA LYS A 266 107.53 9.55 6.06
C LYS A 266 106.26 10.41 6.14
N GLN A 267 105.06 9.89 5.85
CA GLN A 267 103.79 10.65 5.85
C GLN A 267 102.86 10.30 7.04
N ILE A 268 102.01 11.25 7.47
CA ILE A 268 100.86 11.07 8.40
C ILE A 268 99.56 11.68 7.83
N GLN A 269 98.39 11.24 8.32
CA GLN A 269 97.06 11.69 7.87
C GLN A 269 96.08 11.94 9.04
N VAL A 270 95.09 12.83 8.87
CA VAL A 270 93.98 13.11 9.81
C VAL A 270 92.66 13.25 9.03
N GLN A 271 91.60 12.54 9.44
CA GLN A 271 90.26 12.64 8.85
C GLN A 271 89.43 13.75 9.50
N VAL A 272 88.66 14.49 8.73
CA VAL A 272 87.82 15.61 9.21
C VAL A 272 86.36 15.35 8.84
N LYS A 273 85.45 15.47 9.81
CA LYS A 273 83.98 15.42 9.66
C LYS A 273 83.35 16.71 10.19
N LEU A 274 82.27 17.18 9.57
CA LEU A 274 81.47 18.31 10.07
C LEU A 274 80.04 17.86 10.42
N GLU A 275 79.59 18.13 11.65
CA GLU A 275 78.21 17.90 12.10
C GLU A 275 77.47 19.24 12.34
N LEU A 276 76.28 19.40 11.73
CA LEU A 276 75.46 20.61 11.82
C LEU A 276 74.04 20.30 12.34
N GLY A 277 73.41 21.30 12.93
CA GLY A 277 72.08 21.24 13.51
C GLY A 277 71.00 21.77 12.58
N SER A 278 69.77 21.28 12.74
CA SER A 278 68.57 21.86 12.15
C SER A 278 67.39 21.88 13.13
N VAL A 279 66.52 22.88 13.02
CA VAL A 279 65.37 23.12 13.91
C VAL A 279 64.10 23.35 13.10
N GLN A 280 63.02 22.70 13.52
CA GLN A 280 61.63 22.91 13.06
C GLN A 280 60.66 22.91 14.26
N LEU A 281 59.52 23.58 14.14
CA LEU A 281 58.42 23.55 15.09
C LEU A 281 57.09 23.15 14.45
N VAL A 282 56.21 22.58 15.28
CA VAL A 282 54.78 22.38 15.00
C VAL A 282 53.97 23.19 16.01
N LYS A 283 53.02 23.98 15.51
CA LYS A 283 52.08 24.79 16.28
C LYS A 283 50.76 24.06 16.43
N GLU A 284 50.27 24.00 17.66
CA GLU A 284 49.00 23.35 18.00
C GLU A 284 48.12 24.28 18.85
N ASP A 285 46.82 24.00 18.85
CA ASP A 285 45.86 24.42 19.87
C ASP A 285 46.14 23.64 21.17
N PHE A 286 46.04 24.32 22.31
CA PHE A 286 46.27 23.73 23.62
C PHE A 286 45.30 22.59 23.96
N GLU A 287 44.02 22.72 23.61
CA GLU A 287 42.94 21.80 23.95
C GLU A 287 42.66 20.81 22.82
N THR A 288 42.66 21.28 21.56
CA THR A 288 42.24 20.50 20.38
C THR A 288 43.40 20.08 19.46
N SER A 289 44.65 20.29 19.88
CA SER A 289 45.87 19.87 19.16
C SER A 289 45.98 20.45 17.75
N ASP A 290 45.82 19.65 16.69
CA ASP A 290 46.01 20.09 15.30
C ASP A 290 44.78 20.80 14.70
N THR A 291 43.68 20.87 15.44
CA THR A 291 42.40 21.45 14.97
C THR A 291 42.16 22.81 15.63
N PRO A 292 42.09 23.92 14.88
CA PRO A 292 41.77 25.23 15.45
C PRO A 292 40.32 25.32 15.98
N GLN A 293 40.12 26.05 17.08
CA GLN A 293 38.78 26.38 17.60
C GLN A 293 38.25 27.71 17.08
N GLY A 294 36.94 27.83 16.96
CA GLY A 294 36.30 29.06 16.51
C GLY A 294 36.80 29.48 15.12
N ASP A 295 36.81 30.78 14.84
CA ASP A 295 37.34 31.32 13.58
C ASP A 295 38.88 31.53 13.60
N ALA A 296 39.58 30.86 14.51
CA ALA A 296 41.04 30.96 14.65
C ALA A 296 41.80 30.09 13.63
N THR A 297 43.09 30.38 13.45
CA THR A 297 43.99 29.66 12.54
C THR A 297 45.31 29.33 13.23
N LEU A 298 45.98 28.23 12.85
CA LEU A 298 47.36 27.95 13.29
C LEU A 298 48.43 28.58 12.38
N GLU A 299 48.00 29.15 11.24
CA GLU A 299 48.87 29.83 10.27
C GLU A 299 49.37 31.18 10.80
N GLY A 300 50.62 31.49 10.50
CA GLY A 300 51.19 32.81 10.71
C GLY A 300 51.67 33.09 12.14
N ALA A 301 51.81 32.05 12.97
CA ALA A 301 52.58 32.15 14.20
C ALA A 301 54.06 32.36 13.85
N GLU A 302 54.72 33.28 14.54
CA GLU A 302 56.13 33.59 14.30
C GLU A 302 56.94 33.32 15.58
N PHE A 303 58.01 32.53 15.44
CA PHE A 303 58.95 32.21 16.51
C PHE A 303 60.35 32.67 16.16
N GLN A 304 61.04 33.24 17.14
CA GLN A 304 62.44 33.61 17.03
C GLN A 304 63.32 32.48 17.60
N LEU A 305 64.25 31.95 16.79
CA LEU A 305 65.33 31.07 17.25
C LEU A 305 66.53 31.94 17.64
N ILE A 306 66.97 31.83 18.89
CA ILE A 306 68.04 32.62 19.49
C ILE A 306 69.17 31.66 19.86
N ASP A 307 70.40 31.98 19.45
CA ASP A 307 71.61 31.28 19.89
C ASP A 307 71.94 31.73 21.32
N ASP A 308 71.92 30.80 22.28
CA ASP A 308 72.13 31.13 23.70
C ASP A 308 73.56 31.62 24.00
N THR A 309 74.51 31.31 23.12
CA THR A 309 75.92 31.71 23.28
C THR A 309 76.13 33.15 22.82
N THR A 310 75.62 33.49 21.63
CA THR A 310 75.81 34.84 21.05
C THR A 310 74.72 35.82 21.47
N GLN A 311 73.58 35.32 21.96
CA GLN A 311 72.35 36.07 22.21
C GLN A 311 71.77 36.72 20.93
N GLU A 312 72.15 36.23 19.75
CA GLU A 312 71.68 36.73 18.47
C GLU A 312 70.55 35.85 17.90
N ALA A 313 69.62 36.50 17.21
CA ALA A 313 68.60 35.84 16.42
C ALA A 313 69.23 35.17 15.19
N VAL A 314 69.14 33.85 15.10
CA VAL A 314 69.72 33.06 13.99
C VAL A 314 68.69 32.71 12.91
N GLY A 315 67.41 32.92 13.17
CA GLY A 315 66.34 32.83 12.18
C GLY A 315 64.95 32.86 12.78
N THR A 316 63.94 33.03 11.92
CA THR A 316 62.52 33.03 12.30
C THR A 316 61.84 31.79 11.73
N LEU A 317 61.03 31.13 12.55
CA LEU A 317 60.16 30.02 12.18
C LEU A 317 58.74 30.56 12.04
N THR A 318 58.12 30.39 10.87
CA THR A 318 56.75 30.84 10.59
C THR A 318 55.90 29.64 10.20
N THR A 319 54.72 29.53 10.80
CA THR A 319 53.84 28.37 10.58
C THR A 319 52.90 28.52 9.39
N ASP A 320 52.69 27.40 8.70
CA ASP A 320 51.67 27.24 7.67
C ASP A 320 50.29 26.90 8.27
N ALA A 321 49.30 26.70 7.39
CA ALA A 321 47.93 26.33 7.78
C ALA A 321 47.81 24.99 8.52
N GLN A 322 48.81 24.12 8.47
CA GLN A 322 48.87 22.88 9.24
C GLN A 322 49.66 23.05 10.54
N GLY A 323 50.09 24.27 10.86
CA GLY A 323 50.91 24.57 12.02
C GLY A 323 52.39 24.22 11.86
N ASN A 324 52.85 23.74 10.69
CA ASN A 324 54.25 23.38 10.51
C ASN A 324 55.09 24.61 10.18
N SER A 325 56.26 24.76 10.81
CA SER A 325 57.19 25.83 10.47
C SER A 325 58.13 25.47 9.31
N ASN A 326 58.77 26.49 8.74
CA ASN A 326 60.01 26.30 7.97
C ASN A 326 61.12 25.68 8.83
N VAL A 327 62.18 25.17 8.18
CA VAL A 327 63.35 24.58 8.84
C VAL A 327 64.52 25.57 8.83
N ILE A 328 65.19 25.76 9.97
CA ILE A 328 66.47 26.49 10.06
C ILE A 328 67.60 25.45 10.09
N THR A 329 68.63 25.62 9.25
CA THR A 329 69.76 24.68 9.08
C THR A 329 71.11 25.37 9.32
N ASP A 330 72.21 24.63 9.16
CA ASP A 330 73.60 25.09 9.33
C ASP A 330 73.94 25.58 10.76
N LEU A 331 73.23 25.07 11.77
CA LEU A 331 73.42 25.49 13.15
C LEU A 331 74.63 24.79 13.79
N PRO A 332 75.51 25.51 14.51
CA PRO A 332 76.50 24.88 15.37
C PRO A 332 75.89 23.90 16.39
N THR A 333 76.44 22.69 16.44
CA THR A 333 75.93 21.58 17.28
C THR A 333 76.54 21.53 18.68
N ASP A 334 77.53 22.39 18.95
CA ASP A 334 78.13 22.62 20.26
C ASP A 334 77.49 23.81 21.01
N ARG A 335 76.39 24.36 20.48
CA ARG A 335 75.60 25.44 21.08
C ARG A 335 74.19 24.96 21.45
N THR A 336 73.55 25.71 22.33
CA THR A 336 72.13 25.58 22.65
C THR A 336 71.35 26.75 22.08
N TYR A 337 70.07 26.52 21.80
CA TYR A 337 69.18 27.54 21.24
C TYR A 337 67.90 27.64 22.04
N THR A 338 67.39 28.86 22.17
CA THR A 338 66.07 29.14 22.74
C THR A 338 65.11 29.57 21.65
N ILE A 339 63.91 29.00 21.64
CA ILE A 339 62.81 29.38 20.76
C ILE A 339 61.77 30.14 21.57
N VAL A 340 61.38 31.32 21.11
CA VAL A 340 60.35 32.16 21.73
C VAL A 340 59.31 32.53 20.69
N GLU A 341 58.03 32.44 21.04
CA GLU A 341 56.96 32.99 20.19
C GLU A 341 56.98 34.52 20.29
N ILE A 342 56.95 35.20 19.15
CA ILE A 342 56.94 36.66 19.07
C ILE A 342 55.61 37.20 18.52
N LYS A 343 54.78 36.32 17.96
CA LYS A 343 53.46 36.63 17.44
C LYS A 343 52.63 35.35 17.39
N ALA A 344 51.55 35.31 18.18
CA ALA A 344 50.54 34.27 18.08
C ALA A 344 49.79 34.35 16.74
N PRO A 345 49.26 33.21 16.26
CA PRO A 345 48.41 33.20 15.09
C PRO A 345 47.02 33.75 15.41
N ASN A 346 46.25 34.07 14.37
CA ASN A 346 44.97 34.76 14.53
C ASN A 346 43.99 33.97 15.43
N GLY A 347 43.42 34.63 16.44
CA GLY A 347 42.47 34.05 17.39
C GLY A 347 43.10 33.39 18.62
N TYR A 348 44.42 33.32 18.72
CA TYR A 348 45.15 32.74 19.86
C TYR A 348 45.86 33.81 20.71
N LYS A 349 46.09 33.45 21.97
CA LYS A 349 46.90 34.22 22.91
C LYS A 349 48.38 33.94 22.66
N LEU A 350 49.22 34.97 22.78
CA LEU A 350 50.67 34.84 22.70
C LEU A 350 51.19 33.88 23.78
N ASN A 351 51.93 32.85 23.39
CA ASN A 351 52.57 31.93 24.33
C ASN A 351 53.90 32.48 24.84
N GLU A 352 54.01 32.68 26.15
CA GLU A 352 55.22 33.18 26.81
C GLU A 352 56.24 32.06 27.13
N ASP A 353 55.88 30.79 26.95
CA ASP A 353 56.76 29.65 27.16
C ASP A 353 57.90 29.62 26.14
N LYS A 354 59.04 29.06 26.57
CA LYS A 354 60.24 28.94 25.75
C LYS A 354 60.59 27.48 25.53
N ALA A 355 60.93 27.12 24.29
CA ALA A 355 61.49 25.81 23.99
C ALA A 355 63.01 25.90 23.91
N HIS A 356 63.71 24.85 24.34
CA HIS A 356 65.16 24.77 24.32
C HIS A 356 65.63 23.64 23.41
N VAL A 357 66.60 23.94 22.56
CA VAL A 357 67.23 22.99 21.65
C VAL A 357 68.65 22.71 22.14
N ASP A 358 68.91 21.44 22.42
CA ASP A 358 70.24 20.92 22.74
C ASP A 358 70.57 19.76 21.78
N PHE A 359 71.59 19.97 20.94
CA PHE A 359 72.05 18.97 19.97
C PHE A 359 72.96 17.90 20.60
N SER A 360 73.36 18.03 21.86
CA SER A 360 74.26 17.07 22.53
C SER A 360 73.64 15.67 22.67
N SER A 361 72.31 15.60 22.82
CA SER A 361 71.56 14.33 22.95
C SER A 361 71.02 13.78 21.63
N ILE A 362 71.25 14.46 20.51
CA ILE A 362 70.69 14.09 19.20
C ILE A 362 71.76 13.36 18.40
N GLU A 363 71.46 12.13 17.96
CA GLU A 363 72.33 11.39 17.06
C GLU A 363 72.31 12.01 15.65
N ALA A 364 73.48 12.15 15.04
CA ALA A 364 73.60 12.69 13.70
C ALA A 364 73.24 11.63 12.64
N VAL A 365 72.37 11.99 11.70
CA VAL A 365 72.07 11.21 10.49
C VAL A 365 72.59 11.99 9.29
N ASP A 366 73.45 11.38 8.48
CA ASP A 366 74.15 12.05 7.36
C ASP A 366 74.87 13.36 7.76
N ASN A 367 75.40 13.38 8.99
CA ASN A 367 76.05 14.52 9.64
C ASN A 367 75.13 15.70 9.99
N ILE A 368 73.81 15.48 10.04
CA ILE A 368 72.84 16.47 10.50
C ILE A 368 72.17 15.97 11.79
N LYS A 369 72.10 16.82 12.80
CA LYS A 369 71.30 16.63 14.02
C LYS A 369 70.01 17.43 13.90
N SER A 370 68.86 16.77 13.85
CA SER A 370 67.56 17.43 13.61
C SER A 370 66.69 17.47 14.86
N TYR A 371 66.22 18.66 15.22
CA TYR A 371 65.25 18.88 16.30
C TYR A 371 63.89 19.29 15.73
N THR A 372 62.83 18.62 16.19
CA THR A 372 61.43 19.00 15.94
C THR A 372 60.71 19.10 17.27
N GLY A 373 60.16 20.28 17.58
CA GLY A 373 59.40 20.52 18.81
C GLY A 373 57.96 20.95 18.54
N THR A 374 57.13 20.95 19.58
CA THR A 374 55.72 21.40 19.52
C THR A 374 55.49 22.57 20.48
N MET A 375 54.78 23.60 20.02
CA MET A 375 54.36 24.77 20.81
C MET A 375 52.83 24.94 20.75
N LYS A 376 52.18 25.08 21.90
CA LYS A 376 50.71 25.11 22.03
C LYS A 376 50.22 26.49 22.49
N ASP A 377 49.13 27.01 21.92
CA ASP A 377 48.52 28.26 22.38
C ASP A 377 47.11 28.04 22.90
N HIS A 378 46.72 28.90 23.84
CA HIS A 378 45.34 29.00 24.29
C HIS A 378 44.54 29.91 23.34
N ILE A 379 43.36 29.45 22.95
CA ILE A 379 42.39 30.24 22.18
C ILE A 379 41.90 31.46 23.00
N ILE A 380 41.61 32.57 22.32
CA ILE A 380 40.90 33.71 22.92
C ILE A 380 39.43 33.29 23.16
N THR A 381 38.89 33.58 24.34
CA THR A 381 37.49 33.28 24.69
C THR A 381 36.74 34.50 25.23
N GLY A 382 35.41 34.46 25.19
CA GLY A 382 34.53 35.46 25.81
C GLY A 382 33.13 34.91 26.06
N ARG A 383 32.33 35.64 26.85
CA ARG A 383 30.95 35.25 27.20
C ARG A 383 29.99 36.44 27.19
N PHE A 384 28.69 36.18 27.19
CA PHE A 384 27.65 37.22 27.26
C PHE A 384 26.56 36.86 28.28
N GLU A 385 25.71 37.82 28.60
CA GLU A 385 24.62 37.68 29.57
C GLU A 385 23.27 38.08 28.97
N ILE A 386 22.21 37.41 29.41
CA ILE A 386 20.82 37.70 29.03
C ILE A 386 20.02 38.08 30.27
N ARG A 387 19.22 39.13 30.16
CA ARG A 387 18.17 39.54 31.11
C ARG A 387 16.81 39.51 30.42
N LYS A 388 15.98 38.52 30.74
CA LYS A 388 14.67 38.29 30.13
C LYS A 388 13.54 38.80 31.01
N ILE A 389 12.72 39.69 30.44
CA ILE A 389 11.58 40.32 31.11
C ILE A 389 10.30 40.23 30.27
N ILE A 390 9.15 40.39 30.93
CA ILE A 390 7.80 40.48 30.33
C ILE A 390 7.14 41.78 30.81
N THR A 391 6.62 42.61 29.90
CA THR A 391 5.78 43.77 30.26
C THR A 391 4.30 43.43 30.30
N ASP A 392 3.48 44.29 30.90
CA ASP A 392 2.01 44.19 30.83
C ASP A 392 1.41 44.86 29.58
N GLY A 393 2.25 45.28 28.62
CA GLY A 393 1.84 45.98 27.40
C GLY A 393 1.42 47.44 27.60
N LYS A 394 1.56 48.02 28.80
CA LYS A 394 1.39 49.47 29.04
C LYS A 394 2.74 50.12 29.35
N GLU A 395 2.91 51.38 28.97
CA GLU A 395 4.16 52.14 29.20
C GLU A 395 4.53 52.31 30.69
N SER A 396 3.65 51.92 31.62
CA SER A 396 3.89 51.96 33.08
C SER A 396 4.35 50.61 33.60
N GLU A 397 5.67 50.43 33.62
CA GLU A 397 6.45 49.22 33.89
C GLU A 397 6.06 48.44 35.17
N ILE A 398 5.36 47.31 34.98
CA ILE A 398 5.57 46.12 35.82
C ILE A 398 6.32 45.11 34.94
N THR A 399 7.63 45.01 35.13
CA THR A 399 8.46 44.00 34.49
C THR A 399 8.57 42.79 35.42
N LYS A 400 8.05 41.64 34.98
CA LYS A 400 8.29 40.36 35.67
C LYS A 400 9.45 39.62 34.97
N PRO A 401 10.36 38.96 35.69
CA PRO A 401 11.35 38.10 35.08
C PRO A 401 10.68 36.92 34.37
N GLU A 402 11.24 36.51 33.23
CA GLU A 402 10.78 35.32 32.51
C GLU A 402 11.72 34.14 32.80
N LYS A 403 11.27 33.28 33.71
CA LYS A 403 11.96 32.01 34.00
C LYS A 403 11.77 31.01 32.85
N GLY A 404 12.84 30.30 32.52
CA GLY A 404 12.82 29.14 31.63
C GLY A 404 12.76 29.49 30.14
N ALA A 405 13.04 30.74 29.77
CA ALA A 405 13.28 31.09 28.38
C ALA A 405 14.60 30.47 27.93
N GLU A 406 14.60 29.85 26.74
CA GLU A 406 15.76 29.16 26.21
C GLU A 406 16.34 29.91 25.02
N PHE A 407 17.67 29.99 24.98
CA PHE A 407 18.44 30.62 23.93
C PHE A 407 19.53 29.67 23.44
N ILE A 408 19.83 29.75 22.16
CA ILE A 408 21.00 29.08 21.58
C ILE A 408 21.94 30.14 21.01
N ALA A 409 23.23 29.90 21.17
CA ALA A 409 24.29 30.62 20.50
C ALA A 409 25.09 29.63 19.67
N VAL A 410 25.30 29.89 18.38
CA VAL A 410 26.05 28.99 17.48
C VAL A 410 27.01 29.80 16.63
N LEU A 411 28.24 29.32 16.48
CA LEU A 411 29.25 29.95 15.64
C LEU A 411 28.71 30.13 14.21
N LYS A 412 28.80 31.36 13.68
CA LYS A 412 28.13 31.81 12.47
C LYS A 412 28.43 30.95 11.26
N ARG A 413 29.65 30.42 11.12
CA ARG A 413 30.00 29.54 10.00
C ARG A 413 29.11 28.30 9.89
N TYR A 414 28.67 27.75 11.03
CA TYR A 414 27.75 26.61 11.05
C TYR A 414 26.34 27.05 10.68
N VAL A 415 25.90 28.22 11.14
CA VAL A 415 24.63 28.80 10.71
C VAL A 415 24.60 29.04 9.19
N ASP A 416 25.68 29.56 8.62
CA ASP A 416 25.83 29.74 7.17
C ASP A 416 25.86 28.41 6.41
N GLN A 417 26.43 27.35 7.01
CA GLN A 417 26.50 26.00 6.44
C GLN A 417 25.12 25.29 6.43
N TYR A 418 24.38 25.36 7.53
CA TYR A 418 23.10 24.65 7.71
C TYR A 418 21.88 25.50 7.34
N GLY A 419 22.06 26.79 7.06
CA GLY A 419 21.03 27.71 6.55
C GLY A 419 20.18 28.40 7.61
N SER A 420 20.07 27.83 8.82
CA SER A 420 19.46 28.47 9.99
C SER A 420 20.17 28.08 11.28
N ILE A 421 19.99 28.89 12.34
CA ILE A 421 20.61 28.62 13.64
C ILE A 421 20.05 27.35 14.30
N GLU A 422 18.76 27.07 14.13
CA GLU A 422 18.14 25.84 14.64
C GLU A 422 18.73 24.60 13.97
N SER A 423 18.84 24.61 12.65
CA SER A 423 19.42 23.49 11.89
C SER A 423 20.89 23.27 12.24
N ALA A 424 21.63 24.36 12.47
CA ALA A 424 23.01 24.27 12.94
C ALA A 424 23.10 23.67 14.35
N TYR A 425 22.24 24.10 15.26
CA TYR A 425 22.23 23.59 16.63
C TYR A 425 21.85 22.10 16.71
N GLU A 426 21.04 21.56 15.81
CA GLU A 426 20.79 20.10 15.74
C GLU A 426 22.07 19.26 15.53
N HIS A 427 23.14 19.86 15.02
CA HIS A 427 24.43 19.20 14.76
C HIS A 427 25.52 19.57 15.78
N HIS A 428 25.14 20.18 16.92
CA HIS A 428 26.10 20.70 17.91
C HIS A 428 27.05 19.65 18.49
N GLU A 429 26.68 18.37 18.48
CA GLU A 429 27.56 17.27 18.91
C GLU A 429 28.81 17.10 18.03
N GLU A 430 28.80 17.63 16.80
CA GLU A 430 29.94 17.62 15.88
C GLU A 430 30.88 18.83 16.08
N PHE A 431 30.47 19.82 16.86
CA PHE A 431 31.21 21.07 17.06
C PHE A 431 32.15 20.98 18.26
N ALA A 432 33.20 21.79 18.29
CA ALA A 432 34.02 21.89 19.49
C ALA A 432 33.19 22.52 20.63
N ASP A 433 33.50 22.17 21.88
CA ASP A 433 32.71 22.59 23.05
C ASP A 433 32.48 24.12 23.06
N ARG A 434 33.51 24.92 22.77
CA ARG A 434 33.42 26.39 22.81
C ARG A 434 32.75 27.06 21.62
N GLU A 435 32.15 26.31 20.68
CA GLU A 435 31.60 26.85 19.42
C GLU A 435 30.07 26.96 19.40
N TYR A 436 29.41 26.59 20.49
CA TYR A 436 27.98 26.77 20.68
C TYR A 436 27.64 26.87 22.17
N ASP A 437 26.45 27.33 22.51
CA ASP A 437 25.89 27.21 23.85
C ASP A 437 24.36 27.13 23.84
N HIS A 438 23.79 26.56 24.90
CA HIS A 438 22.35 26.53 25.16
C HIS A 438 22.10 27.06 26.56
N LEU A 439 21.38 28.18 26.61
CA LEU A 439 21.15 28.94 27.83
C LEU A 439 19.68 28.82 28.22
N VAL A 440 19.43 28.67 29.52
CA VAL A 440 18.09 28.68 30.10
C VAL A 440 18.03 29.73 31.21
N THR A 441 17.07 30.63 31.16
CA THR A 441 16.94 31.67 32.17
C THR A 441 16.44 31.12 33.52
N ASP A 442 17.03 31.62 34.59
CA ASP A 442 16.66 31.28 35.97
C ASP A 442 15.39 32.01 36.47
N GLU A 443 15.06 31.89 37.75
CA GLU A 443 13.89 32.54 38.38
C GLU A 443 13.89 34.08 38.24
N ASP A 444 15.06 34.69 38.11
CA ASP A 444 15.25 36.14 37.95
C ASP A 444 15.34 36.54 36.47
N GLY A 445 15.09 35.61 35.55
CA GLY A 445 15.17 35.85 34.11
C GLY A 445 16.61 36.02 33.62
N TYR A 446 17.61 35.55 34.36
CA TYR A 446 19.02 35.69 34.03
C TYR A 446 19.57 34.42 33.39
N ALA A 447 20.42 34.58 32.38
CA ALA A 447 21.28 33.52 31.86
C ALA A 447 22.65 34.08 31.46
N GLN A 448 23.69 33.25 31.52
CA GLN A 448 25.05 33.60 31.11
C GLN A 448 25.59 32.48 30.24
N SER A 449 26.27 32.84 29.15
CA SER A 449 26.91 31.84 28.29
C SER A 449 28.15 31.27 28.95
N LYS A 450 28.55 30.07 28.54
CA LYS A 450 29.92 29.60 28.77
C LYS A 450 30.94 30.46 28.01
N GLU A 451 32.21 30.17 28.24
CA GLU A 451 33.32 30.75 27.48
C GLU A 451 33.28 30.22 26.04
N LEU A 452 32.96 31.11 25.11
CA LEU A 452 32.90 30.85 23.68
C LEU A 452 34.24 31.23 23.03
N ALA A 453 34.69 30.43 22.07
CA ALA A 453 35.95 30.64 21.35
C ALA A 453 35.89 31.88 20.45
N TYR A 454 37.04 32.43 20.09
CA TYR A 454 37.19 33.51 19.12
C TYR A 454 36.32 33.29 17.88
N GLY A 455 35.49 34.28 17.54
CA GLY A 455 34.57 34.17 16.41
C GLY A 455 33.28 34.95 16.59
N THR A 456 32.41 34.88 15.59
CA THR A 456 31.07 35.52 15.62
C THR A 456 29.99 34.47 15.77
N TYR A 457 29.08 34.67 16.71
CA TYR A 457 27.97 33.79 17.05
C TYR A 457 26.65 34.45 16.68
N ILE A 458 25.71 33.66 16.16
CA ILE A 458 24.31 34.05 16.07
C ILE A 458 23.62 33.58 17.34
N VAL A 459 22.82 34.44 17.96
CA VAL A 459 22.04 34.15 19.16
C VAL A 459 20.56 34.32 18.86
N LYS A 460 19.74 33.38 19.33
CA LYS A 460 18.29 33.40 19.13
C LYS A 460 17.54 32.85 20.33
N GLN A 461 16.39 33.45 20.64
CA GLN A 461 15.43 32.83 21.56
C GLN A 461 14.76 31.65 20.85
N ILE A 462 14.86 30.44 21.41
CA ILE A 462 14.18 29.26 20.86
C ILE A 462 12.91 28.91 21.65
N LYS A 463 12.83 29.32 22.92
CA LYS A 463 11.67 29.07 23.78
C LYS A 463 11.39 30.26 24.69
N GLY A 464 10.11 30.55 24.92
CA GLY A 464 9.63 31.52 25.90
C GLY A 464 8.37 31.01 26.60
N GLN A 465 7.77 31.84 27.45
CA GLN A 465 6.49 31.52 28.07
C GLN A 465 5.35 31.55 27.05
N ILE A 466 4.44 30.57 27.16
CA ILE A 466 3.34 30.35 26.21
C ILE A 466 2.31 31.50 26.18
N ASP A 467 2.32 32.36 27.18
CA ASP A 467 1.44 33.52 27.36
C ASP A 467 2.09 34.84 26.90
N THR A 468 3.24 34.80 26.21
CA THR A 468 3.97 35.98 25.73
C THR A 468 4.44 35.83 24.29
N ASP A 469 4.70 36.94 23.60
CA ASP A 469 5.28 36.90 22.26
C ASP A 469 6.74 36.49 22.32
N LYS A 470 7.15 35.51 21.51
CA LYS A 470 8.56 35.12 21.37
C LYS A 470 9.33 36.18 20.58
N LEU A 471 10.58 36.46 20.99
CA LEU A 471 11.48 37.26 20.16
C LEU A 471 11.90 36.45 18.93
N GLU A 472 11.38 36.81 17.76
CA GLU A 472 11.77 36.16 16.50
C GLU A 472 13.09 36.69 15.93
N ALA A 473 13.52 37.89 16.33
CA ALA A 473 14.74 38.50 15.82
C ALA A 473 16.01 37.80 16.34
N GLU A 474 16.93 37.51 15.43
CA GLU A 474 18.28 37.02 15.71
C GLU A 474 19.26 38.19 15.90
N TRP A 475 20.30 38.01 16.70
CA TRP A 475 21.37 38.99 16.86
C TRP A 475 22.74 38.33 16.93
N THR A 476 23.81 39.14 16.84
CA THR A 476 25.18 38.64 16.85
C THR A 476 25.90 38.94 18.15
N PHE A 477 26.72 38.00 18.60
CA PHE A 477 27.72 38.17 19.64
C PHE A 477 29.10 37.85 19.06
N THR A 478 30.11 38.69 19.31
CA THR A 478 31.46 38.49 18.76
C THR A 478 32.48 38.46 19.89
N VAL A 479 33.34 37.44 19.84
CA VAL A 479 34.56 37.32 20.64
C VAL A 479 35.73 37.68 19.73
N SER A 480 36.34 38.84 19.96
CA SER A 480 37.41 39.36 19.09
C SER A 480 38.70 39.77 19.78
N GLU A 481 38.70 39.93 21.11
CA GLU A 481 39.85 40.37 21.88
C GLU A 481 39.96 39.62 23.21
N GLU A 482 41.17 39.60 23.77
CA GLU A 482 41.43 39.01 25.09
C GLU A 482 40.81 39.86 26.20
N ASP A 483 40.34 39.20 27.28
CA ASP A 483 39.74 39.83 28.46
C ASP A 483 38.49 40.70 28.19
N GLN A 484 37.72 40.37 27.15
CA GLN A 484 36.46 41.05 26.82
C GLN A 484 35.42 40.90 27.95
N GLU A 485 35.00 42.03 28.53
CA GLU A 485 33.93 42.06 29.55
C GLU A 485 32.59 41.52 28.98
N PRO A 486 31.79 40.78 29.78
CA PRO A 486 30.54 40.22 29.29
C PRO A 486 29.54 41.28 28.83
N ILE A 487 28.99 41.12 27.63
CA ILE A 487 27.94 42.00 27.10
C ILE A 487 26.59 41.54 27.64
N THR A 488 25.83 42.44 28.28
CA THR A 488 24.47 42.15 28.76
C THR A 488 23.40 42.56 27.74
N TYR A 489 22.54 41.62 27.34
CA TYR A 489 21.38 41.84 26.48
C TYR A 489 20.07 41.81 27.29
N VAL A 490 19.25 42.87 27.20
CA VAL A 490 17.93 42.93 27.85
C VAL A 490 16.86 42.61 26.81
N ILE A 491 16.17 41.48 26.98
CA ILE A 491 15.17 40.97 26.04
C ILE A 491 13.78 41.01 26.67
N ASN A 492 12.83 41.65 25.97
CA ASN A 492 11.51 41.97 26.49
C ASN A 492 10.39 41.38 25.64
N ASN A 493 9.49 40.59 26.25
CA ASN A 493 8.31 40.03 25.57
C ASN A 493 7.03 40.74 26.02
N ARG A 494 6.11 41.00 25.08
CA ARG A 494 4.75 41.48 25.38
C ARG A 494 3.81 40.29 25.66
N PRO A 495 2.70 40.45 26.40
CA PRO A 495 1.73 39.39 26.58
C PRO A 495 1.07 39.01 25.25
N PHE A 496 0.85 37.71 25.03
CA PHE A 496 0.24 37.19 23.82
C PHE A 496 -1.29 37.43 23.82
N THR A 497 -1.82 37.82 22.67
CA THR A 497 -3.27 37.97 22.43
C THR A 497 -3.63 37.38 21.08
N SER A 498 -4.83 36.80 20.94
CA SER A 498 -5.32 36.25 19.66
C SER A 498 -6.82 36.45 19.50
N TYR A 499 -7.25 36.75 18.27
CA TYR A 499 -8.66 36.74 17.91
C TYR A 499 -9.22 35.31 17.94
N LEU A 500 -10.51 35.18 18.19
CA LEU A 500 -11.20 33.90 18.13
C LEU A 500 -12.13 33.91 16.93
N LYS A 501 -12.00 32.91 16.06
CA LYS A 501 -12.95 32.60 15.00
C LYS A 501 -13.69 31.31 15.37
N VAL A 502 -15.01 31.33 15.34
CA VAL A 502 -15.84 30.14 15.54
C VAL A 502 -16.43 29.73 14.20
N VAL A 503 -16.32 28.44 13.88
CA VAL A 503 -16.88 27.84 12.66
C VAL A 503 -17.71 26.62 13.06
N LYS A 504 -18.94 26.52 12.55
CA LYS A 504 -19.78 25.34 12.72
C LYS A 504 -19.67 24.42 11.51
N LEU A 505 -19.45 23.13 11.78
CA LEU A 505 -19.46 22.09 10.77
C LEU A 505 -20.59 21.11 11.03
N ASP A 506 -21.15 20.55 9.96
CA ASP A 506 -22.00 19.38 10.05
C ASP A 506 -21.15 18.16 10.39
N LYS A 507 -21.53 17.46 11.45
CA LYS A 507 -20.78 16.32 12.01
C LYS A 507 -20.65 15.16 11.02
N GLU A 508 -21.63 14.97 10.14
CA GLU A 508 -21.68 13.84 9.22
C GLU A 508 -20.84 14.10 7.96
N SER A 509 -21.05 15.26 7.31
CA SER A 509 -20.36 15.63 6.06
C SER A 509 -19.03 16.36 6.27
N GLY A 510 -18.79 16.95 7.45
CA GLY A 510 -17.63 17.81 7.73
C GLY A 510 -17.66 19.17 7.01
N LYS A 511 -18.77 19.51 6.33
CA LYS A 511 -18.93 20.79 5.64
C LYS A 511 -19.30 21.91 6.60
N GLU A 512 -18.91 23.14 6.27
CA GLU A 512 -19.36 24.34 6.98
C GLU A 512 -20.87 24.50 6.86
N ILE A 513 -21.53 24.79 7.99
CA ILE A 513 -22.97 25.05 8.05
C ILE A 513 -23.18 26.50 7.66
N THR A 514 -23.60 26.75 6.42
CA THR A 514 -23.83 28.11 5.88
C THR A 514 -25.20 28.62 6.34
N ALA A 515 -25.30 28.97 7.63
CA ALA A 515 -26.52 29.50 8.23
C ALA A 515 -26.20 30.64 9.20
N SER A 516 -26.90 31.76 9.08
CA SER A 516 -26.78 32.88 10.03
C SER A 516 -27.69 32.70 11.24
N GLY A 517 -27.31 33.30 12.37
CA GLY A 517 -28.17 33.37 13.56
C GLY A 517 -27.84 32.39 14.70
N MET A 518 -26.80 31.57 14.57
CA MET A 518 -26.29 30.75 15.68
C MET A 518 -25.59 31.65 16.69
N THR A 519 -25.87 31.48 17.98
CA THR A 519 -25.29 32.37 19.02
C THR A 519 -24.53 31.63 20.11
N PHE A 520 -23.47 32.25 20.61
CA PHE A 520 -22.62 31.70 21.67
C PHE A 520 -22.07 32.79 22.60
N LYS A 521 -21.65 32.34 23.79
CA LYS A 521 -20.94 33.15 24.77
C LYS A 521 -19.59 32.53 25.08
N ILE A 522 -18.65 33.36 25.55
CA ILE A 522 -17.30 32.90 25.91
C ILE A 522 -17.09 33.15 27.39
N LEU A 523 -16.92 32.09 28.17
CA LEU A 523 -16.60 32.15 29.59
C LEU A 523 -15.08 32.09 29.76
N ASN A 524 -14.47 33.08 30.41
CA ASN A 524 -13.09 32.95 30.86
C ASN A 524 -13.07 32.07 32.13
N ILE A 525 -12.41 30.92 32.04
CA ILE A 525 -12.40 29.88 33.09
C ILE A 525 -11.59 30.37 34.30
N ASP A 526 -10.46 31.04 34.05
CA ASP A 526 -9.52 31.47 35.10
C ASP A 526 -10.16 32.51 36.05
N THR A 527 -11.06 33.35 35.53
CA THR A 527 -11.77 34.39 36.29
C THR A 527 -13.24 34.04 36.60
N ASN A 528 -13.75 32.97 35.98
CA ASN A 528 -15.15 32.55 36.02
C ASN A 528 -16.14 33.68 35.64
N LYS A 529 -15.83 34.43 34.58
CA LYS A 529 -16.66 35.54 34.06
C LYS A 529 -16.80 35.46 32.55
N TYR A 530 -17.97 35.80 32.02
CA TYR A 530 -18.15 35.94 30.58
C TYR A 530 -17.29 37.09 30.04
N VAL A 531 -16.73 36.88 28.85
CA VAL A 531 -16.00 37.89 28.10
C VAL A 531 -17.00 38.95 27.64
N SER A 532 -16.66 40.22 27.91
CA SER A 532 -17.44 41.38 27.49
C SER A 532 -16.49 42.34 26.77
N GLN A 533 -16.73 42.57 25.47
CA GLN A 533 -15.89 43.42 24.63
C GLN A 533 -16.59 44.76 24.38
N LYS A 534 -15.87 45.86 24.64
CA LYS A 534 -16.39 47.21 24.39
C LYS A 534 -15.98 47.67 23.00
N VAL A 535 -16.94 47.77 22.07
CA VAL A 535 -16.73 48.22 20.69
C VAL A 535 -17.53 49.51 20.48
N GLY A 536 -16.83 50.64 20.41
CA GLY A 536 -17.46 51.97 20.45
C GLY A 536 -18.25 52.19 21.75
N ASP A 537 -19.56 52.42 21.63
CA ASP A 537 -20.48 52.60 22.76
C ASP A 537 -21.19 51.31 23.21
N LYS A 538 -20.98 50.18 22.53
CA LYS A 538 -21.66 48.89 22.81
C LYS A 538 -20.76 47.94 23.61
N HIS A 539 -21.39 47.07 24.41
CA HIS A 539 -20.74 45.91 25.03
C HIS A 539 -21.29 44.64 24.39
N ILE A 540 -20.41 43.79 23.87
CA ILE A 540 -20.73 42.53 23.20
C ILE A 540 -20.34 41.39 24.13
N GLU A 541 -21.32 40.56 24.51
CA GLU A 541 -21.16 39.38 25.39
C GLU A 541 -21.69 38.09 24.74
N GLU A 542 -22.36 38.24 23.60
CA GLU A 542 -22.93 37.17 22.79
C GLU A 542 -22.62 37.51 21.34
N TRP A 543 -22.11 36.52 20.62
CA TRP A 543 -21.70 36.64 19.23
C TRP A 543 -22.61 35.76 18.38
N THR A 544 -22.89 36.23 17.17
CA THR A 544 -23.78 35.57 16.22
C THR A 544 -23.03 35.30 14.93
N THR A 545 -23.18 34.10 14.38
CA THR A 545 -22.61 33.76 13.07
C THR A 545 -23.23 34.57 11.94
N ASP A 546 -22.44 34.90 10.93
CA ASP A 546 -22.86 35.54 9.69
C ASP A 546 -23.46 34.54 8.68
N GLU A 547 -23.73 34.98 7.45
CA GLU A 547 -24.30 34.16 6.37
C GLU A 547 -23.39 32.98 5.97
N ASP A 548 -22.08 33.10 6.22
CA ASP A 548 -21.09 32.04 5.97
C ASP A 548 -20.98 31.06 7.15
N GLY A 549 -21.79 31.23 8.20
CA GLY A 549 -21.76 30.36 9.39
C GLY A 549 -20.56 30.58 10.30
N ALA A 550 -19.82 31.67 10.08
CA ALA A 550 -18.61 32.01 10.81
C ALA A 550 -18.76 33.31 11.60
N VAL A 551 -17.81 33.54 12.50
CA VAL A 551 -17.78 34.76 13.31
C VAL A 551 -16.41 34.91 13.94
N VAL A 552 -15.90 36.12 13.86
CA VAL A 552 -14.63 36.52 14.47
C VAL A 552 -14.94 37.55 15.55
N LEU A 553 -14.33 37.39 16.72
CA LEU A 553 -14.44 38.36 17.81
C LEU A 553 -13.91 39.74 17.40
N ASP A 554 -14.56 40.81 17.86
CA ASP A 554 -14.16 42.19 17.54
C ASP A 554 -12.83 42.62 18.17
N GLN A 555 -12.44 42.00 19.29
CA GLN A 555 -11.16 42.24 19.97
C GLN A 555 -10.46 40.92 20.27
N PRO A 556 -9.11 40.90 20.31
CA PRO A 556 -8.37 39.70 20.63
C PRO A 556 -8.55 39.35 22.12
N LEU A 557 -8.60 38.05 22.40
CA LEU A 557 -8.56 37.50 23.74
C LEU A 557 -7.11 37.49 24.25
N LYS A 558 -6.94 37.66 25.56
CA LYS A 558 -5.64 37.50 26.22
C LYS A 558 -5.30 36.02 26.32
N ALA A 559 -4.01 35.69 26.49
CA ALA A 559 -3.63 34.34 26.86
C ALA A 559 -4.34 33.87 28.14
N GLY A 560 -4.88 32.65 28.13
CA GLY A 560 -5.71 32.10 29.20
C GLY A 560 -6.65 30.99 28.74
N ASN A 561 -7.41 30.44 29.70
CA ASN A 561 -8.36 29.34 29.46
C ASN A 561 -9.79 29.87 29.34
N TYR A 562 -10.51 29.37 28.34
CA TYR A 562 -11.85 29.82 27.96
C TYR A 562 -12.76 28.63 27.65
N ARG A 563 -14.07 28.88 27.74
CA ARG A 563 -15.12 27.94 27.35
C ARG A 563 -16.08 28.63 26.41
N LEU A 564 -16.29 28.02 25.26
CA LEU A 564 -17.28 28.41 24.27
C LEU A 564 -18.60 27.73 24.63
N VAL A 565 -19.63 28.52 24.93
CA VAL A 565 -20.95 28.07 25.36
C VAL A 565 -21.93 28.37 24.23
N GLU A 566 -22.43 27.34 23.56
CA GLU A 566 -23.47 27.48 22.56
C GLU A 566 -24.81 27.84 23.22
N ILE A 567 -25.44 28.90 22.74
CA ILE A 567 -26.75 29.34 23.21
C ILE A 567 -27.86 28.79 22.31
N GLN A 568 -27.69 28.89 20.99
CA GLN A 568 -28.66 28.47 19.99
C GLN A 568 -27.95 27.76 18.82
N ALA A 569 -28.41 26.54 18.51
CA ALA A 569 -27.95 25.71 17.40
C ALA A 569 -28.51 26.19 16.05
N PRO A 570 -27.88 25.82 14.91
CA PRO A 570 -28.47 26.07 13.61
C PRO A 570 -29.79 25.30 13.42
N GLU A 571 -30.71 25.86 12.63
CA GLU A 571 -31.97 25.20 12.30
C GLU A 571 -31.69 23.86 11.59
N GLY A 572 -32.33 22.78 12.03
CA GLY A 572 -32.07 21.43 11.51
C GLY A 572 -30.93 20.68 12.22
N PHE A 573 -30.34 21.24 13.28
CA PHE A 573 -29.25 20.63 14.03
C PHE A 573 -29.56 20.51 15.52
N LEU A 574 -28.78 19.66 16.19
CA LEU A 574 -28.79 19.48 17.63
C LEU A 574 -27.79 20.41 18.30
N LYS A 575 -28.15 20.88 19.50
CA LYS A 575 -27.29 21.68 20.34
C LYS A 575 -26.09 20.86 20.83
N THR A 576 -24.89 21.41 20.70
CA THR A 576 -23.64 20.77 21.14
C THR A 576 -23.31 21.11 22.59
N GLU A 577 -22.45 20.28 23.21
CA GLU A 577 -21.88 20.57 24.53
C GLU A 577 -20.85 21.72 24.46
N ASP A 578 -20.64 22.40 25.60
CA ASP A 578 -19.66 23.47 25.73
C ASP A 578 -18.23 23.01 25.36
N VAL A 579 -17.47 23.87 24.67
CA VAL A 579 -16.11 23.55 24.21
C VAL A 579 -15.06 24.37 24.97
N ASP A 580 -14.19 23.69 25.70
CA ASP A 580 -13.02 24.33 26.35
C ASP A 580 -11.89 24.58 25.35
N PHE A 581 -11.28 25.77 25.42
CA PHE A 581 -10.14 26.14 24.59
C PHE A 581 -9.17 27.07 25.33
N THR A 582 -7.93 27.13 24.87
CA THR A 582 -6.89 27.99 25.45
C THR A 582 -6.33 28.91 24.37
N ILE A 583 -6.06 30.16 24.75
CA ILE A 583 -5.31 31.13 23.94
C ILE A 583 -3.86 31.13 24.40
N THR A 584 -2.93 30.77 23.51
CA THR A 584 -1.46 30.77 23.75
C THR A 584 -0.71 31.04 22.45
N ASN A 585 0.53 31.50 22.55
CA ASN A 585 1.40 31.77 21.39
C ASN A 585 1.77 30.51 20.57
N SER A 586 1.59 29.33 21.16
CA SER A 586 1.98 28.05 20.57
C SER A 586 0.85 27.43 19.75
N VAL A 587 -0.35 28.03 19.81
CA VAL A 587 -1.57 27.50 19.19
C VAL A 587 -2.24 28.61 18.39
N VAL A 588 -1.58 29.02 17.31
CA VAL A 588 -2.13 29.93 16.29
C VAL A 588 -2.70 29.09 15.16
N SER A 589 -3.97 29.31 14.79
CA SER A 589 -4.61 28.58 13.68
C SER A 589 -4.30 29.24 12.34
N GLU A 590 -4.45 30.55 12.27
CA GLU A 590 -4.15 31.36 11.09
C GLU A 590 -3.73 32.77 11.52
N THR A 591 -3.27 33.60 10.58
CA THR A 591 -3.02 35.03 10.79
C THR A 591 -3.86 35.82 9.82
N ASP A 592 -4.39 36.97 10.24
CA ASP A 592 -5.05 37.88 9.32
C ASP A 592 -4.06 38.60 8.38
N THR A 593 -4.58 39.52 7.56
CA THR A 593 -3.76 40.28 6.60
C THR A 593 -2.74 41.21 7.25
N ASP A 594 -2.99 41.62 8.49
CA ASP A 594 -2.10 42.48 9.27
C ASP A 594 -1.09 41.66 10.11
N GLY A 595 -1.21 40.34 10.09
CA GLY A 595 -0.36 39.38 10.80
C GLY A 595 -0.83 39.07 12.22
N ASP A 596 -2.04 39.51 12.62
CA ASP A 596 -2.58 39.21 13.95
C ASP A 596 -3.04 37.74 14.02
N PRO A 597 -2.72 37.01 15.10
CA PRO A 597 -3.05 35.60 15.21
C PRO A 597 -4.54 35.38 15.49
N ILE A 598 -5.14 34.45 14.76
CA ILE A 598 -6.52 33.98 14.94
C ILE A 598 -6.47 32.52 15.41
N LYS A 599 -7.18 32.23 16.49
CA LYS A 599 -7.52 30.88 16.94
C LYS A 599 -8.87 30.49 16.35
N ILE A 600 -8.90 29.41 15.57
CA ILE A 600 -10.14 28.83 15.06
C ILE A 600 -10.62 27.76 16.04
N ILE A 601 -11.89 27.85 16.44
CA ILE A 601 -12.61 26.79 17.14
C ILE A 601 -13.70 26.27 16.22
N THR A 602 -13.61 24.98 15.96
CA THR A 602 -14.57 24.25 15.15
C THR A 602 -15.50 23.46 16.07
N ILE A 603 -16.80 23.65 15.92
CA ILE A 603 -17.82 22.87 16.62
C ILE A 603 -18.56 22.02 15.58
N ASN A 604 -18.74 20.74 15.86
CA ASN A 604 -19.41 19.80 14.96
C ASN A 604 -20.83 19.52 15.46
N ASP A 605 -21.84 19.95 14.71
CA ASP A 605 -23.25 19.77 15.05
C ASP A 605 -23.85 18.56 14.35
N GLU A 606 -24.67 17.81 15.07
CA GLU A 606 -25.32 16.58 14.59
C GLU A 606 -26.75 16.91 14.13
N GLN A 607 -27.19 16.36 12.99
CA GLN A 607 -28.58 16.48 12.54
C GLN A 607 -29.47 15.44 13.26
N PRO A 608 -30.72 15.77 13.64
CA PRO A 608 -31.69 14.78 14.09
C PRO A 608 -32.12 13.89 12.92
N LYS A 609 -32.45 12.64 13.21
CA LYS A 609 -32.94 11.66 12.23
C LYS A 609 -34.34 11.21 12.57
N GLY A 610 -35.06 10.75 11.55
CA GLY A 610 -36.40 10.21 11.66
C GLY A 610 -36.39 8.70 11.53
N LYS A 611 -37.44 8.09 12.07
CA LYS A 611 -37.64 6.64 12.03
C LYS A 611 -39.10 6.30 11.90
N ILE A 612 -39.39 5.35 11.04
CA ILE A 612 -40.73 4.80 10.86
C ILE A 612 -40.69 3.36 11.35
N THR A 613 -41.59 3.01 12.26
CA THR A 613 -41.85 1.60 12.59
C THR A 613 -43.26 1.24 12.16
N LEU A 614 -43.41 0.10 11.49
CA LEU A 614 -44.69 -0.41 11.03
C LEU A 614 -44.87 -1.82 11.58
N THR A 615 -46.07 -2.13 12.08
CA THR A 615 -46.51 -3.48 12.44
C THR A 615 -47.72 -3.86 11.61
N LYS A 616 -47.63 -5.01 10.95
CA LYS A 616 -48.60 -5.55 10.00
C LYS A 616 -49.21 -6.84 10.51
N THR A 617 -50.54 -6.88 10.61
CA THR A 617 -51.26 -8.08 11.05
C THR A 617 -52.43 -8.45 10.15
N ASP A 618 -52.93 -9.67 10.31
CA ASP A 618 -54.24 -10.08 9.85
C ASP A 618 -55.31 -9.32 10.64
N LYS A 619 -56.36 -8.85 9.96
CA LYS A 619 -57.43 -8.05 10.58
C LYS A 619 -58.31 -8.86 11.54
N GLU A 620 -58.54 -10.13 11.25
CA GLU A 620 -59.43 -11.01 12.01
C GLU A 620 -58.68 -11.74 13.13
N THR A 621 -57.51 -12.31 12.85
CA THR A 621 -56.76 -13.12 13.82
C THR A 621 -55.78 -12.30 14.66
N GLY A 622 -55.36 -11.13 14.17
CA GLY A 622 -54.30 -10.32 14.78
C GLY A 622 -52.91 -10.93 14.65
N GLU A 623 -52.75 -12.01 13.87
CA GLU A 623 -51.45 -12.63 13.63
C GLU A 623 -50.55 -11.75 12.78
N ALA A 624 -49.25 -11.77 13.09
CA ALA A 624 -48.25 -11.04 12.33
C ALA A 624 -48.14 -11.54 10.88
N MET A 625 -48.08 -10.61 9.93
CA MET A 625 -47.95 -10.93 8.51
C MET A 625 -46.56 -10.60 7.99
N ALA A 626 -45.76 -11.64 7.73
CA ALA A 626 -44.44 -11.53 7.11
C ALA A 626 -44.50 -11.33 5.58
N ASP A 627 -43.40 -10.89 4.99
CA ASP A 627 -43.20 -10.76 3.54
C ASP A 627 -44.18 -9.82 2.80
N VAL A 628 -44.90 -8.96 3.53
CA VAL A 628 -45.75 -7.89 2.98
C VAL A 628 -44.87 -6.70 2.59
N GLU A 629 -44.98 -6.24 1.36
CA GLU A 629 -44.09 -5.24 0.77
C GLU A 629 -44.67 -3.83 0.87
N TYR A 630 -43.83 -2.90 1.29
CA TYR A 630 -44.12 -1.48 1.42
C TYR A 630 -43.08 -0.63 0.69
N GLN A 631 -43.56 0.45 0.09
CA GLN A 631 -42.77 1.47 -0.57
C GLN A 631 -42.87 2.78 0.20
N LEU A 632 -41.74 3.38 0.55
CA LEU A 632 -41.64 4.73 1.11
C LEU A 632 -41.15 5.70 0.02
N THR A 633 -41.92 6.75 -0.24
CA THR A 633 -41.57 7.82 -1.19
C THR A 633 -41.54 9.18 -0.52
N ALA A 634 -40.71 10.09 -1.01
CA ALA A 634 -40.74 11.48 -0.58
C ALA A 634 -42.02 12.17 -1.08
N LYS A 635 -42.75 12.87 -0.21
CA LYS A 635 -43.99 13.59 -0.58
C LYS A 635 -43.71 14.97 -1.17
N GLU A 636 -42.61 15.57 -0.74
CA GLU A 636 -42.08 16.87 -1.17
C GLU A 636 -40.54 16.77 -1.28
N ASP A 637 -39.88 17.81 -1.80
CA ASP A 637 -38.42 17.85 -1.83
C ASP A 637 -37.89 17.84 -0.40
N ILE A 638 -37.07 16.84 -0.07
CA ILE A 638 -36.44 16.70 1.23
C ILE A 638 -35.11 17.43 1.18
N LEU A 639 -34.97 18.53 1.93
CA LEU A 639 -33.80 19.40 1.85
C LEU A 639 -32.75 19.04 2.90
N ASN A 640 -31.48 19.25 2.53
CA ASN A 640 -30.35 19.17 3.43
C ASN A 640 -30.24 20.47 4.25
N PRO A 641 -30.25 20.42 5.59
CA PRO A 641 -30.17 21.63 6.41
C PRO A 641 -28.80 22.33 6.34
N VAL A 642 -27.76 21.68 5.80
CA VAL A 642 -26.41 22.27 5.64
C VAL A 642 -26.39 23.41 4.61
N ASP A 643 -26.91 23.13 3.41
CA ASP A 643 -26.75 23.99 2.22
C ASP A 643 -28.06 24.19 1.43
N GLY A 644 -29.16 23.60 1.89
CA GLY A 644 -30.47 23.65 1.23
C GLY A 644 -30.57 22.80 -0.03
N SER A 645 -29.59 21.93 -0.32
CA SER A 645 -29.65 21.00 -1.46
C SER A 645 -30.73 19.94 -1.28
N VAL A 646 -31.28 19.42 -2.38
CA VAL A 646 -32.29 18.36 -2.36
C VAL A 646 -31.63 17.01 -2.09
N ILE A 647 -32.06 16.30 -1.05
CA ILE A 647 -31.68 14.92 -0.71
C ILE A 647 -32.54 13.93 -1.50
N TYR A 648 -33.86 14.14 -1.50
CA TYR A 648 -34.85 13.37 -2.26
C TYR A 648 -35.82 14.33 -2.94
N GLU A 649 -36.06 14.14 -4.23
CA GLU A 649 -37.04 14.91 -5.00
C GLU A 649 -38.47 14.45 -4.66
N ALA A 650 -39.46 15.33 -4.79
CA ALA A 650 -40.86 14.96 -4.61
C ALA A 650 -41.26 13.77 -5.50
N GLY A 651 -41.78 12.70 -4.88
CA GLY A 651 -42.16 11.44 -5.54
C GLY A 651 -41.03 10.42 -5.68
N GLU A 652 -39.81 10.74 -5.25
CA GLU A 652 -38.68 9.82 -5.31
C GLU A 652 -38.85 8.63 -4.35
N LEU A 653 -38.42 7.44 -4.80
CA LEU A 653 -38.37 6.23 -3.97
C LEU A 653 -37.25 6.35 -2.95
N VAL A 654 -37.61 6.37 -1.66
CA VAL A 654 -36.67 6.45 -0.54
C VAL A 654 -36.26 5.06 -0.10
N SER A 655 -37.23 4.14 0.06
CA SER A 655 -36.94 2.75 0.38
C SER A 655 -38.09 1.82 0.01
N GLN A 656 -37.78 0.54 -0.13
CA GLN A 656 -38.73 -0.55 -0.39
C GLN A 656 -38.39 -1.71 0.54
N ASN A 657 -39.34 -2.10 1.38
CA ASN A 657 -39.11 -3.01 2.50
C ASN A 657 -40.20 -4.08 2.56
N LYS A 658 -39.87 -5.23 3.14
CA LYS A 658 -40.84 -6.28 3.45
C LYS A 658 -40.95 -6.46 4.95
N THR A 659 -42.14 -6.79 5.44
CA THR A 659 -42.35 -7.12 6.84
C THR A 659 -41.58 -8.38 7.22
N ASP A 660 -40.96 -8.38 8.41
CA ASP A 660 -40.25 -9.53 8.95
C ASP A 660 -41.22 -10.63 9.44
N ALA A 661 -40.66 -11.72 10.01
CA ALA A 661 -41.45 -12.81 10.59
C ALA A 661 -42.42 -12.39 11.71
N ASN A 662 -42.23 -11.21 12.31
CA ASN A 662 -43.10 -10.62 13.34
C ASN A 662 -44.02 -9.54 12.76
N GLY A 663 -44.10 -9.42 11.43
CA GLY A 663 -44.92 -8.45 10.73
C GLY A 663 -44.38 -7.03 10.82
N LYS A 664 -43.08 -6.82 11.09
CA LYS A 664 -42.53 -5.49 11.33
C LYS A 664 -41.65 -4.97 10.20
N ILE A 665 -41.71 -3.66 9.99
CA ILE A 665 -40.74 -2.89 9.21
C ILE A 665 -40.18 -1.78 10.11
N VAL A 666 -38.87 -1.56 10.03
CA VAL A 666 -38.20 -0.41 10.64
C VAL A 666 -37.41 0.28 9.55
N ILE A 667 -37.68 1.57 9.32
CA ILE A 667 -36.96 2.43 8.39
C ILE A 667 -36.33 3.53 9.24
N ASP A 668 -35.02 3.51 9.40
CA ASP A 668 -34.25 4.45 10.19
C ASP A 668 -33.41 5.39 9.33
N ASP A 669 -32.69 6.30 9.99
CA ASP A 669 -31.80 7.31 9.36
C ASP A 669 -32.48 8.17 8.30
N LEU A 670 -33.79 8.42 8.46
CA LEU A 670 -34.54 9.26 7.54
C LEU A 670 -34.25 10.74 7.83
N PRO A 671 -33.97 11.57 6.82
CA PRO A 671 -33.96 13.02 7.01
C PRO A 671 -35.30 13.55 7.52
N MET A 672 -35.29 14.75 8.11
CA MET A 672 -36.54 15.45 8.42
C MET A 672 -37.26 15.81 7.12
N GLY A 673 -38.56 15.56 7.07
CA GLY A 673 -39.31 15.64 5.82
C GLY A 673 -40.68 14.98 5.85
N ARG A 674 -41.42 15.15 4.75
CA ARG A 674 -42.71 14.46 4.53
C ARG A 674 -42.54 13.29 3.57
N TYR A 675 -43.10 12.15 3.96
CA TYR A 675 -43.04 10.90 3.21
C TYR A 675 -44.44 10.29 3.04
N GLU A 676 -44.57 9.39 2.08
CA GLU A 676 -45.74 8.54 1.86
C GLU A 676 -45.31 7.08 1.92
N LEU A 677 -45.99 6.27 2.75
CA LEU A 677 -45.76 4.84 2.87
C LEU A 677 -46.97 4.08 2.33
N LYS A 678 -46.74 3.21 1.33
CA LYS A 678 -47.79 2.49 0.61
C LYS A 678 -47.49 0.99 0.53
N GLU A 679 -48.49 0.15 0.77
CA GLU A 679 -48.38 -1.29 0.52
C GLU A 679 -48.38 -1.57 -0.99
N THR A 680 -47.48 -2.44 -1.45
CA THR A 680 -47.36 -2.80 -2.87
C THR A 680 -47.55 -4.29 -3.14
N LEU A 681 -47.43 -5.14 -2.11
CA LEU A 681 -47.63 -6.58 -2.21
C LEU A 681 -48.04 -7.16 -0.86
N THR A 682 -48.93 -8.14 -0.84
CA THR A 682 -49.28 -8.90 0.37
C THR A 682 -49.23 -10.41 0.13
N GLN A 683 -49.58 -11.19 1.16
CA GLN A 683 -49.57 -12.65 1.09
C GLN A 683 -50.73 -13.20 0.25
N GLU A 684 -50.55 -14.39 -0.32
CA GLU A 684 -51.57 -15.07 -1.12
C GLU A 684 -52.89 -15.24 -0.34
N GLY A 685 -54.00 -14.92 -1.02
CA GLY A 685 -55.35 -14.93 -0.45
C GLY A 685 -55.73 -13.66 0.31
N TYR A 686 -54.78 -12.78 0.64
CA TYR A 686 -55.08 -11.46 1.18
C TYR A 686 -55.32 -10.44 0.07
N VAL A 687 -56.00 -9.34 0.43
CA VAL A 687 -56.17 -8.19 -0.44
C VAL A 687 -55.07 -7.16 -0.17
N LEU A 688 -54.43 -6.67 -1.23
CA LEU A 688 -53.50 -5.54 -1.21
C LEU A 688 -54.22 -4.29 -0.70
N SER A 689 -53.68 -3.66 0.34
CA SER A 689 -54.26 -2.43 0.87
C SER A 689 -54.12 -1.25 -0.11
N GLU A 690 -55.21 -0.52 -0.34
CA GLU A 690 -55.20 0.72 -1.12
C GLU A 690 -54.82 1.96 -0.29
N GLN A 691 -54.65 1.81 1.03
CA GLN A 691 -54.34 2.91 1.94
C GLN A 691 -52.90 3.42 1.76
N VAL A 692 -52.75 4.74 1.65
CA VAL A 692 -51.46 5.45 1.66
C VAL A 692 -51.32 6.20 2.98
N HIS A 693 -50.18 6.04 3.66
CA HIS A 693 -49.89 6.66 4.96
C HIS A 693 -48.98 7.87 4.79
N ASP A 694 -49.49 9.06 5.13
CA ASP A 694 -48.73 10.31 5.18
C ASP A 694 -47.90 10.39 6.47
N ILE A 695 -46.59 10.57 6.33
CA ILE A 695 -45.64 10.65 7.44
C ILE A 695 -44.96 12.02 7.43
N ASN A 696 -44.90 12.68 8.59
CA ASN A 696 -44.23 13.96 8.76
C ASN A 696 -43.20 13.87 9.88
N LEU A 697 -41.91 13.78 9.50
CA LEU A 697 -40.77 13.77 10.41
C LEU A 697 -40.27 15.20 10.55
N LYS A 698 -40.49 15.80 11.72
CA LYS A 698 -40.15 17.20 11.98
C LYS A 698 -39.40 17.32 13.31
N GLN A 699 -38.35 18.12 13.33
CA GLN A 699 -37.67 18.52 14.56
C GLN A 699 -38.58 19.42 15.41
N GLU A 700 -38.80 19.04 16.68
CA GLU A 700 -39.59 19.81 17.67
C GLU A 700 -38.70 20.44 18.76
N ASP A 701 -37.47 19.95 18.93
CA ASP A 701 -36.47 20.48 19.87
C ASP A 701 -35.01 20.21 19.40
N GLU A 702 -34.03 20.86 20.05
CA GLU A 702 -32.60 20.81 19.72
C GLU A 702 -31.82 19.66 20.40
N ASN A 703 -32.48 18.73 21.09
CA ASN A 703 -31.83 17.68 21.89
C ASN A 703 -32.26 16.25 21.50
N THR A 704 -33.44 16.10 20.89
CA THR A 704 -33.98 14.80 20.47
C THR A 704 -33.29 14.33 19.20
N LYS A 705 -32.51 13.24 19.32
CA LYS A 705 -31.74 12.66 18.21
C LYS A 705 -32.58 11.91 17.18
N GLU A 706 -33.62 11.22 17.63
CA GLU A 706 -34.43 10.31 16.80
C GLU A 706 -35.92 10.61 16.99
N TYR A 707 -36.61 10.95 15.91
CA TYR A 707 -38.06 11.18 15.88
C TYR A 707 -38.77 9.96 15.29
N VAL A 708 -39.57 9.27 16.10
CA VAL A 708 -40.18 7.98 15.74
C VAL A 708 -41.66 8.14 15.41
N VAL A 709 -42.09 7.55 14.29
CA VAL A 709 -43.51 7.39 13.90
C VAL A 709 -43.86 5.90 13.86
N ASP A 710 -44.86 5.50 14.66
CA ASP A 710 -45.33 4.12 14.74
C ASP A 710 -46.65 3.94 13.98
N LEU A 711 -46.72 2.92 13.12
CA LEU A 711 -47.90 2.56 12.33
C LEU A 711 -48.35 1.13 12.66
N ASN A 712 -49.65 0.93 12.83
CA ASN A 712 -50.26 -0.39 12.97
C ASN A 712 -51.31 -0.56 11.87
N VAL A 713 -51.11 -1.54 10.99
CA VAL A 713 -51.88 -1.74 9.76
C VAL A 713 -52.30 -3.19 9.59
N THR A 714 -53.40 -3.44 8.88
CA THR A 714 -54.01 -4.77 8.76
C THR A 714 -54.45 -5.11 7.35
N ASN A 715 -54.45 -6.39 6.95
CA ASN A 715 -55.11 -6.86 5.72
C ASN A 715 -56.20 -7.86 6.03
N ILE A 716 -57.13 -7.97 5.08
CA ILE A 716 -58.23 -8.93 5.08
C ILE A 716 -57.90 -10.12 4.16
N LYS A 717 -58.41 -11.30 4.51
CA LYS A 717 -58.34 -12.53 3.71
C LYS A 717 -59.76 -12.98 3.33
N PRO A 718 -60.39 -12.38 2.31
CA PRO A 718 -61.78 -12.65 1.99
C PRO A 718 -61.93 -13.92 1.16
N VAL A 719 -63.07 -14.60 1.31
CA VAL A 719 -63.41 -15.82 0.56
C VAL A 719 -64.83 -15.79 0.00
N GLY A 720 -65.01 -16.42 -1.16
CA GLY A 720 -66.29 -16.65 -1.80
C GLY A 720 -66.94 -17.95 -1.32
N ARG A 721 -68.28 -17.93 -1.20
CA ARG A 721 -69.10 -19.09 -0.85
C ARG A 721 -70.34 -19.15 -1.71
N ILE A 722 -70.71 -20.36 -2.14
CA ILE A 722 -71.94 -20.63 -2.87
C ILE A 722 -72.75 -21.65 -2.08
N HIS A 723 -74.03 -21.38 -1.88
CA HIS A 723 -75.01 -22.31 -1.34
C HIS A 723 -76.11 -22.53 -2.37
N ILE A 724 -76.30 -23.78 -2.78
CA ILE A 724 -77.31 -24.17 -3.75
C ILE A 724 -78.35 -25.03 -3.03
N LEU A 725 -79.64 -24.75 -3.25
CA LEU A 725 -80.76 -25.57 -2.82
C LEU A 725 -81.56 -26.04 -4.05
N LYS A 726 -81.67 -27.36 -4.21
CA LYS A 726 -82.34 -28.02 -5.33
C LYS A 726 -83.62 -28.72 -4.87
N THR A 727 -84.76 -28.34 -5.44
CA THR A 727 -86.05 -28.94 -5.09
C THR A 727 -86.88 -29.36 -6.30
N ASP A 728 -87.90 -30.16 -6.04
CA ASP A 728 -89.02 -30.43 -6.93
C ASP A 728 -89.87 -29.16 -7.08
N LYS A 729 -90.35 -28.89 -8.30
CA LYS A 729 -91.15 -27.69 -8.63
C LYS A 729 -92.57 -27.74 -8.07
N ASP A 730 -93.17 -28.92 -7.98
CA ASP A 730 -94.57 -29.10 -7.57
C ASP A 730 -94.70 -29.35 -6.06
N THR A 731 -93.77 -30.11 -5.48
CA THR A 731 -93.83 -30.60 -4.09
C THR A 731 -92.88 -29.88 -3.13
N GLU A 732 -91.97 -29.06 -3.66
CA GLU A 732 -90.88 -28.38 -2.92
C GLU A 732 -89.94 -29.35 -2.15
N GLN A 733 -90.04 -30.67 -2.40
CA GLN A 733 -89.17 -31.65 -1.77
C GLN A 733 -87.73 -31.52 -2.26
N PRO A 734 -86.72 -31.75 -1.41
CA PRO A 734 -85.32 -31.70 -1.81
C PRO A 734 -84.98 -32.80 -2.82
N LEU A 735 -84.15 -32.47 -3.81
CA LEU A 735 -83.68 -33.40 -4.84
C LEU A 735 -82.19 -33.66 -4.68
N GLY A 736 -81.84 -34.81 -4.09
CA GLY A 736 -80.46 -35.29 -4.02
C GLY A 736 -80.05 -36.08 -5.26
N GLY A 737 -78.75 -36.03 -5.60
CA GLY A 737 -78.18 -36.75 -6.75
C GLY A 737 -78.15 -35.98 -8.08
N VAL A 738 -78.61 -34.72 -8.11
CA VAL A 738 -78.46 -33.80 -9.25
C VAL A 738 -77.02 -33.28 -9.31
N THR A 739 -76.40 -33.30 -10.49
CA THR A 739 -75.01 -32.84 -10.70
C THR A 739 -74.96 -31.48 -11.39
N PHE A 740 -74.24 -30.55 -10.78
CA PHE A 740 -73.92 -29.23 -11.32
C PHE A 740 -72.44 -29.13 -11.69
N GLN A 741 -72.12 -28.35 -12.72
CA GLN A 741 -70.76 -27.93 -13.04
C GLN A 741 -70.58 -26.44 -12.71
N LEU A 742 -69.53 -26.11 -11.96
CA LEU A 742 -69.09 -24.75 -11.70
C LEU A 742 -67.87 -24.44 -12.58
N THR A 743 -67.94 -23.37 -13.36
CA THR A 743 -66.83 -22.84 -14.16
C THR A 743 -66.55 -21.39 -13.80
N ALA A 744 -65.31 -20.93 -13.98
CA ALA A 744 -64.99 -19.52 -13.92
C ALA A 744 -65.63 -18.82 -15.13
N LYS A 745 -66.36 -17.73 -14.92
CA LYS A 745 -67.00 -16.98 -16.00
C LYS A 745 -66.03 -15.96 -16.65
N GLU A 746 -65.03 -15.54 -15.91
CA GLU A 746 -63.98 -14.62 -16.33
C GLU A 746 -62.61 -15.14 -15.84
N ASP A 747 -61.54 -14.52 -16.30
CA ASP A 747 -60.22 -14.75 -15.72
C ASP A 747 -60.20 -14.23 -14.28
N ILE A 748 -59.90 -15.10 -13.32
CA ILE A 748 -59.88 -14.76 -11.90
C ILE A 748 -58.43 -14.61 -11.46
N TYR A 749 -58.06 -13.43 -10.97
CA TYR A 749 -56.70 -13.09 -10.53
C TYR A 749 -56.62 -12.98 -9.00
N SER A 750 -55.42 -13.15 -8.45
CA SER A 750 -55.12 -12.86 -7.05
C SER A 750 -55.27 -11.36 -6.74
N LEU A 751 -55.75 -11.04 -5.54
CA LEU A 751 -55.93 -9.65 -5.06
C LEU A 751 -54.75 -9.15 -4.22
N ASP A 752 -53.67 -9.94 -4.16
CA ASP A 752 -52.50 -9.72 -3.30
C ASP A 752 -51.47 -8.74 -3.89
N GLY A 753 -51.72 -8.22 -5.09
CA GLY A 753 -50.82 -7.36 -5.85
C GLY A 753 -49.91 -8.10 -6.83
N GLN A 754 -49.81 -9.44 -6.76
CA GLN A 754 -49.02 -10.24 -7.72
C GLN A 754 -49.73 -10.39 -9.07
N ASN A 755 -51.06 -10.24 -9.08
CA ASN A 755 -51.90 -10.43 -10.26
C ASN A 755 -51.71 -11.83 -10.90
N THR A 756 -51.66 -12.86 -10.05
CA THR A 756 -51.54 -14.26 -10.45
C THR A 756 -52.88 -14.77 -10.98
N LEU A 757 -52.90 -15.37 -12.17
CA LEU A 757 -54.10 -16.01 -12.73
C LEU A 757 -54.41 -17.31 -11.98
N LEU A 758 -55.55 -17.35 -11.29
CA LEU A 758 -56.01 -18.50 -10.49
C LEU A 758 -56.89 -19.44 -11.31
N TYR A 759 -57.81 -18.88 -12.10
CA TYR A 759 -58.68 -19.63 -13.03
C TYR A 759 -58.83 -18.86 -14.34
N GLU A 760 -58.70 -19.56 -15.46
CA GLU A 760 -59.03 -19.04 -16.80
C GLU A 760 -60.55 -19.04 -17.03
N ALA A 761 -61.05 -18.09 -17.80
CA ALA A 761 -62.46 -18.08 -18.20
C ALA A 761 -62.87 -19.41 -18.89
N GLY A 762 -63.92 -20.04 -18.39
CA GLY A 762 -64.44 -21.33 -18.82
C GLY A 762 -63.81 -22.54 -18.10
N GLN A 763 -62.77 -22.36 -17.28
CA GLN A 763 -62.13 -23.43 -16.54
C GLN A 763 -63.07 -23.99 -15.45
N PRO A 764 -63.22 -25.31 -15.29
CA PRO A 764 -63.94 -25.90 -14.17
C PRO A 764 -63.28 -25.61 -12.82
N VAL A 765 -64.08 -25.24 -11.82
CA VAL A 765 -63.59 -24.74 -10.51
C VAL A 765 -63.84 -25.79 -9.43
N SER A 766 -62.75 -26.31 -8.87
CA SER A 766 -62.76 -27.30 -7.79
C SER A 766 -61.97 -26.76 -6.59
N VAL A 767 -62.61 -26.69 -5.42
CA VAL A 767 -62.02 -26.16 -4.17
C VAL A 767 -62.08 -27.16 -3.00
N ASP A 768 -62.81 -28.27 -3.15
CA ASP A 768 -62.91 -29.33 -2.14
C ASP A 768 -62.91 -30.72 -2.83
N ILE A 769 -63.76 -31.66 -2.40
CA ILE A 769 -63.88 -33.04 -2.92
C ILE A 769 -64.41 -33.16 -4.36
N SER A 770 -64.72 -32.05 -5.02
CA SER A 770 -65.22 -32.04 -6.40
C SER A 770 -64.10 -32.38 -7.39
N GLU A 771 -64.38 -33.22 -8.38
CA GLU A 771 -63.50 -33.41 -9.54
C GLU A 771 -64.08 -32.66 -10.75
N ASN A 772 -63.21 -31.99 -11.52
CA ASN A 772 -63.58 -31.31 -12.77
C ASN A 772 -64.72 -30.28 -12.63
N GLY A 773 -64.79 -29.62 -11.48
CA GLY A 773 -65.80 -28.62 -11.13
C GLY A 773 -67.21 -29.17 -10.98
N GLN A 774 -67.37 -30.48 -10.79
CA GLN A 774 -68.67 -31.12 -10.63
C GLN A 774 -69.04 -31.28 -9.16
N TYR A 775 -70.25 -30.83 -8.81
CA TYR A 775 -70.80 -30.88 -7.47
C TYR A 775 -72.16 -31.57 -7.51
N VAL A 776 -72.37 -32.53 -6.62
CA VAL A 776 -73.59 -33.33 -6.55
C VAL A 776 -74.38 -32.91 -5.31
N THR A 777 -75.68 -32.66 -5.50
CA THR A 777 -76.61 -32.37 -4.40
C THR A 777 -76.70 -33.55 -3.41
N ASN A 778 -76.66 -33.25 -2.12
CA ASN A 778 -76.83 -34.25 -1.06
C ASN A 778 -78.31 -34.68 -0.91
N GLU A 779 -78.63 -35.57 0.03
CA GLU A 779 -80.02 -36.03 0.30
C GLU A 779 -81.00 -34.90 0.67
N LEU A 780 -80.48 -33.74 1.11
CA LEU A 780 -81.25 -32.52 1.42
C LEU A 780 -81.35 -31.56 0.22
N GLY A 781 -80.85 -31.96 -0.95
CA GLY A 781 -80.85 -31.13 -2.16
C GLY A 781 -79.84 -29.99 -2.12
N GLU A 782 -78.88 -30.01 -1.19
CA GLU A 782 -77.96 -28.89 -0.97
C GLU A 782 -76.57 -29.14 -1.55
N ILE A 783 -75.91 -28.06 -1.98
CA ILE A 783 -74.47 -27.99 -2.27
C ILE A 783 -73.90 -26.76 -1.55
N PHE A 784 -72.81 -26.96 -0.81
CA PHE A 784 -72.01 -25.87 -0.23
C PHE A 784 -70.62 -25.87 -0.87
N ILE A 785 -70.25 -24.77 -1.49
CA ILE A 785 -68.94 -24.54 -2.08
C ILE A 785 -68.28 -23.41 -1.31
N GLY A 786 -67.21 -23.71 -0.58
CA GLY A 786 -66.47 -22.76 0.24
C GLY A 786 -65.12 -22.38 -0.35
N ASP A 787 -64.47 -21.37 0.24
CA ASP A 787 -63.08 -20.99 -0.05
C ASP A 787 -62.79 -20.70 -1.54
N LEU A 788 -63.80 -20.21 -2.26
CA LEU A 788 -63.63 -19.76 -3.64
C LEU A 788 -62.84 -18.45 -3.65
N PRO A 789 -61.90 -18.27 -4.59
CA PRO A 789 -61.39 -16.95 -4.91
C PRO A 789 -62.53 -15.97 -5.25
N LEU A 790 -62.30 -14.67 -5.07
CA LEU A 790 -63.31 -13.67 -5.44
C LEU A 790 -63.29 -13.48 -6.96
N GLY A 791 -64.47 -13.54 -7.58
CA GLY A 791 -64.62 -13.47 -9.02
C GLY A 791 -66.02 -13.88 -9.47
N LYS A 792 -66.21 -13.98 -10.80
CA LYS A 792 -67.47 -14.43 -11.38
C LYS A 792 -67.41 -15.87 -11.83
N TYR A 793 -68.48 -16.60 -11.54
CA TYR A 793 -68.64 -18.01 -11.86
C TYR A 793 -69.92 -18.25 -12.65
N GLU A 794 -69.97 -19.39 -13.32
CA GLU A 794 -71.14 -19.92 -14.01
C GLU A 794 -71.44 -21.31 -13.47
N LEU A 795 -72.70 -21.54 -13.08
CA LEU A 795 -73.19 -22.80 -12.54
C LEU A 795 -74.19 -23.41 -13.53
N LYS A 796 -73.97 -24.66 -13.95
CA LYS A 796 -74.83 -25.32 -14.95
C LYS A 796 -75.23 -26.71 -14.49
N GLU A 797 -76.52 -27.06 -14.58
CA GLU A 797 -76.97 -28.44 -14.40
C GLU A 797 -76.46 -29.29 -15.58
N ILE A 798 -75.76 -30.37 -15.28
CA ILE A 798 -75.23 -31.29 -16.29
C ILE A 798 -75.87 -32.67 -16.23
N GLN A 799 -76.54 -33.00 -15.12
CA GLN A 799 -77.26 -34.26 -14.95
C GLN A 799 -78.47 -34.05 -14.00
N PRO A 800 -79.72 -34.16 -14.50
CA PRO A 800 -80.90 -34.13 -13.65
C PRO A 800 -81.06 -35.43 -12.85
N LEU A 801 -82.00 -35.44 -11.90
CA LEU A 801 -82.44 -36.65 -11.21
C LEU A 801 -83.34 -37.49 -12.15
N GLU A 802 -83.29 -38.82 -12.04
CA GLU A 802 -84.16 -39.70 -12.83
C GLU A 802 -85.66 -39.36 -12.61
N GLY A 803 -86.43 -39.33 -13.69
CA GLY A 803 -87.85 -38.97 -13.65
C GLY A 803 -88.13 -37.45 -13.66
N TYR A 804 -87.11 -36.61 -13.83
CA TYR A 804 -87.24 -35.15 -13.93
C TYR A 804 -86.75 -34.62 -15.28
N TYR A 805 -87.37 -33.54 -15.76
CA TYR A 805 -86.86 -32.78 -16.91
C TYR A 805 -85.53 -32.09 -16.56
N SER A 806 -84.63 -31.98 -17.55
CA SER A 806 -83.37 -31.27 -17.41
C SER A 806 -83.57 -29.75 -17.29
N ASN A 807 -82.74 -29.09 -16.48
CA ASN A 807 -82.67 -27.62 -16.41
C ASN A 807 -81.27 -27.10 -16.76
N PRO A 808 -80.85 -27.14 -18.04
CA PRO A 808 -79.46 -26.89 -18.45
C PRO A 808 -79.09 -25.40 -18.56
N GLU A 809 -79.98 -24.48 -18.17
CA GLU A 809 -79.70 -23.04 -18.25
C GLU A 809 -78.60 -22.64 -17.25
N PRO A 810 -77.50 -22.01 -17.69
CA PRO A 810 -76.43 -21.60 -16.81
C PRO A 810 -76.86 -20.40 -15.94
N ILE A 811 -76.46 -20.43 -14.67
CA ILE A 811 -76.71 -19.38 -13.67
C ILE A 811 -75.40 -18.66 -13.37
N GLU A 812 -75.41 -17.34 -13.47
CA GLU A 812 -74.26 -16.50 -13.13
C GLU A 812 -74.17 -16.23 -11.64
N ILE A 813 -72.96 -16.37 -11.10
CA ILE A 813 -72.65 -16.15 -9.69
C ILE A 813 -71.58 -15.06 -9.60
N ASP A 814 -71.91 -13.96 -8.94
CA ASP A 814 -71.01 -12.81 -8.75
C ASP A 814 -70.52 -12.79 -7.30
N LEU A 815 -69.23 -13.08 -7.11
CA LEU A 815 -68.50 -13.01 -5.85
C LEU A 815 -67.34 -12.01 -5.98
N SER A 816 -67.43 -11.02 -6.87
CA SER A 816 -66.37 -10.03 -7.07
C SER A 816 -66.10 -9.21 -5.82
N TYR A 817 -64.83 -8.86 -5.61
CA TYR A 817 -64.41 -7.97 -4.52
C TYR A 817 -64.99 -6.57 -4.72
N ASP A 818 -65.60 -6.02 -3.67
CA ASP A 818 -66.29 -4.72 -3.70
C ASP A 818 -65.47 -3.58 -3.07
N HIS A 819 -64.17 -3.80 -2.83
CA HIS A 819 -63.27 -2.86 -2.16
C HIS A 819 -63.68 -2.54 -0.70
N SER A 820 -64.43 -3.43 -0.06
CA SER A 820 -64.79 -3.35 1.36
C SER A 820 -63.99 -4.33 2.22
N ASP A 821 -64.04 -4.16 3.54
CA ASP A 821 -63.40 -5.07 4.49
C ASP A 821 -64.22 -6.36 4.78
N GLN A 822 -65.10 -6.76 3.86
CA GLN A 822 -65.94 -7.94 4.01
C GLN A 822 -65.13 -9.23 3.84
N LEU A 823 -65.23 -10.16 4.81
CA LEU A 823 -64.45 -11.41 4.79
C LEU A 823 -65.14 -12.56 4.03
N ILE A 824 -66.46 -12.54 3.88
CA ILE A 824 -67.22 -13.64 3.26
C ILE A 824 -68.19 -13.08 2.22
N TYR A 825 -68.05 -13.49 0.96
CA TYR A 825 -68.99 -13.19 -0.12
C TYR A 825 -69.85 -14.43 -0.36
N LEU A 826 -71.10 -14.42 0.08
CA LEU A 826 -72.02 -15.55 -0.02
C LEU A 826 -73.06 -15.32 -1.12
N LYS A 827 -73.20 -16.30 -2.02
CA LYS A 827 -74.30 -16.38 -2.97
C LYS A 827 -75.19 -17.59 -2.67
N GLU A 828 -76.48 -17.33 -2.46
CA GLU A 828 -77.50 -18.36 -2.33
C GLU A 828 -78.28 -18.50 -3.64
N VAL A 829 -78.50 -19.74 -4.07
CA VAL A 829 -79.16 -20.09 -5.34
C VAL A 829 -80.19 -21.17 -5.09
N ALA A 830 -81.45 -20.93 -5.46
CA ALA A 830 -82.52 -21.92 -5.41
C ALA A 830 -82.89 -22.35 -6.83
N ILE A 831 -82.92 -23.66 -7.08
CA ILE A 831 -83.14 -24.25 -8.41
C ILE A 831 -84.22 -25.34 -8.31
N GLN A 832 -85.16 -25.36 -9.25
CA GLN A 832 -86.28 -26.31 -9.26
C GLN A 832 -86.28 -27.14 -10.54
N ASN A 833 -86.59 -28.45 -10.44
CA ASN A 833 -86.90 -29.30 -11.60
C ASN A 833 -88.31 -29.86 -11.46
N GLU A 834 -88.94 -30.09 -12.61
CA GLU A 834 -90.29 -30.65 -12.71
C GLU A 834 -90.20 -32.14 -13.06
N GLN A 835 -91.05 -32.96 -12.45
CA GLN A 835 -91.17 -34.38 -12.82
C GLN A 835 -91.75 -34.52 -14.22
N THR A 836 -91.33 -35.57 -14.93
CA THR A 836 -91.96 -35.95 -16.19
C THR A 836 -93.44 -36.29 -15.98
N LYS A 837 -94.26 -35.99 -17.00
CA LYS A 837 -95.71 -36.20 -16.94
C LYS A 837 -96.22 -36.88 -18.20
N VAL A 838 -97.03 -37.92 -18.03
CA VAL A 838 -97.74 -38.60 -19.13
C VAL A 838 -99.23 -38.49 -18.89
N GLU A 839 -99.97 -38.04 -19.90
CA GLU A 839 -101.43 -37.94 -19.89
C GLU A 839 -101.99 -38.98 -20.87
N ILE A 840 -102.77 -39.94 -20.35
CA ILE A 840 -103.30 -41.07 -21.10
C ILE A 840 -104.81 -40.95 -21.18
N THR A 841 -105.35 -40.89 -22.39
CA THR A 841 -106.81 -40.84 -22.64
C THR A 841 -107.29 -42.07 -23.38
N LYS A 842 -108.54 -42.47 -23.09
CA LYS A 842 -109.16 -43.67 -23.65
C LYS A 842 -110.43 -43.28 -24.36
N THR A 843 -110.47 -43.38 -25.68
CA THR A 843 -111.56 -42.81 -26.48
C THR A 843 -112.16 -43.83 -27.45
N ASP A 844 -113.31 -43.51 -28.04
CA ASP A 844 -113.81 -44.28 -29.17
C ASP A 844 -112.95 -44.06 -30.43
N ILE A 845 -113.22 -44.81 -31.50
CA ILE A 845 -112.47 -44.71 -32.76
C ILE A 845 -112.48 -43.30 -33.36
N THR A 846 -113.52 -42.49 -33.09
CA THR A 846 -113.60 -41.09 -33.54
C THR A 846 -112.64 -40.20 -32.74
N GLY A 847 -112.32 -40.57 -31.50
CA GLY A 847 -111.46 -39.83 -30.59
C GLY A 847 -112.16 -38.64 -29.92
N GLU A 848 -113.48 -38.49 -30.09
CA GLU A 848 -114.23 -37.33 -29.59
C GLU A 848 -114.82 -37.57 -28.18
N LYS A 849 -114.98 -38.83 -27.78
CA LYS A 849 -115.62 -39.22 -26.52
C LYS A 849 -114.72 -40.14 -25.71
N GLU A 850 -114.44 -39.77 -24.46
CA GLU A 850 -113.78 -40.64 -23.48
C GLU A 850 -114.67 -41.85 -23.16
N LEU A 851 -114.04 -43.02 -23.05
CA LEU A 851 -114.67 -44.31 -22.81
C LEU A 851 -114.31 -44.80 -21.40
N PRO A 852 -115.20 -44.64 -20.41
CA PRO A 852 -114.99 -45.19 -19.08
C PRO A 852 -115.20 -46.71 -19.07
N GLY A 853 -114.46 -47.42 -18.22
CA GLY A 853 -114.63 -48.86 -17.97
C GLY A 853 -113.66 -49.81 -18.69
N ALA A 854 -112.65 -49.29 -19.41
CA ALA A 854 -111.54 -50.09 -19.92
C ALA A 854 -110.52 -50.35 -18.81
N GLN A 855 -109.96 -51.55 -18.71
CA GLN A 855 -108.78 -51.79 -17.85
C GLN A 855 -107.51 -51.60 -18.67
N LEU A 856 -106.66 -50.69 -18.21
CA LEU A 856 -105.42 -50.30 -18.88
C LEU A 856 -104.23 -50.58 -17.97
N SER A 857 -103.12 -50.96 -18.58
CA SER A 857 -101.83 -51.15 -17.90
C SER A 857 -100.70 -50.52 -18.71
N VAL A 858 -99.72 -49.95 -18.01
CA VAL A 858 -98.47 -49.48 -18.63
C VAL A 858 -97.31 -50.36 -18.18
N PHE A 859 -96.49 -50.79 -19.13
CA PHE A 859 -95.29 -51.59 -18.91
C PHE A 859 -94.04 -50.84 -19.37
N ASP A 860 -92.90 -51.10 -18.72
CA ASP A 860 -91.59 -50.66 -19.21
C ASP A 860 -91.04 -51.62 -20.30
N THR A 861 -89.87 -51.28 -20.87
CA THR A 861 -89.20 -52.11 -21.88
C THR A 861 -88.77 -53.51 -21.40
N GLU A 862 -88.65 -53.71 -20.08
CA GLU A 862 -88.32 -55.01 -19.49
C GLU A 862 -89.57 -55.88 -19.25
N GLY A 863 -90.76 -55.33 -19.46
CA GLY A 863 -92.05 -55.97 -19.23
C GLY A 863 -92.53 -55.87 -17.78
N ASN A 864 -91.93 -55.00 -16.95
CA ASN A 864 -92.41 -54.75 -15.60
C ASN A 864 -93.65 -53.85 -15.66
N LEU A 865 -94.66 -54.18 -14.85
CA LEU A 865 -95.85 -53.36 -14.69
C LEU A 865 -95.51 -52.06 -13.94
N ILE A 866 -95.79 -50.91 -14.56
CA ILE A 866 -95.65 -49.59 -13.96
C ILE A 866 -96.91 -49.23 -13.19
N GLU A 867 -98.06 -49.28 -13.85
CA GLU A 867 -99.33 -48.90 -13.25
C GLU A 867 -100.49 -49.56 -14.02
N THR A 868 -101.59 -49.83 -13.32
CA THR A 868 -102.85 -50.32 -13.90
C THR A 868 -104.02 -49.51 -13.34
N TRP A 869 -104.99 -49.18 -14.20
CA TRP A 869 -106.17 -48.39 -13.82
C TRP A 869 -107.38 -48.71 -14.70
N GLU A 870 -108.56 -48.28 -14.24
CA GLU A 870 -109.80 -48.29 -15.03
C GLU A 870 -110.00 -46.91 -15.66
N SER A 871 -110.25 -46.84 -16.97
CA SER A 871 -110.45 -45.58 -17.68
C SER A 871 -111.69 -44.84 -17.16
N THR A 872 -111.62 -43.50 -17.18
CA THR A 872 -112.68 -42.61 -16.71
C THR A 872 -113.04 -41.57 -17.78
N GLU A 873 -113.85 -40.57 -17.44
CA GLU A 873 -114.11 -39.41 -18.32
C GLU A 873 -112.97 -38.36 -18.30
N GLU A 874 -111.90 -38.59 -17.51
CA GLU A 874 -110.70 -37.74 -17.44
C GLU A 874 -109.44 -38.54 -17.82
N ALA A 875 -108.44 -37.84 -18.35
CA ALA A 875 -107.12 -38.42 -18.66
C ALA A 875 -106.43 -38.92 -17.39
N HIS A 876 -105.85 -40.12 -17.45
CA HIS A 876 -105.00 -40.63 -16.40
C HIS A 876 -103.61 -40.01 -16.47
N VAL A 877 -103.02 -39.65 -15.32
CA VAL A 877 -101.72 -38.98 -15.27
C VAL A 877 -100.70 -39.82 -14.54
N ILE A 878 -99.62 -40.18 -15.23
CA ILE A 878 -98.46 -40.87 -14.65
C ILE A 878 -97.31 -39.86 -14.55
N ARG A 879 -96.59 -39.85 -13.43
CA ARG A 879 -95.45 -38.95 -13.18
C ARG A 879 -94.17 -39.73 -12.91
N GLY A 880 -93.02 -39.13 -13.23
CA GLY A 880 -91.70 -39.67 -12.88
C GLY A 880 -91.22 -40.80 -13.76
N LEU A 881 -91.78 -40.95 -14.97
CA LEU A 881 -91.24 -41.87 -15.98
C LEU A 881 -89.91 -41.36 -16.53
N LYS A 882 -88.99 -42.28 -16.80
CA LYS A 882 -87.63 -41.93 -17.23
C LYS A 882 -87.63 -41.37 -18.65
N ILE A 883 -86.83 -40.33 -18.84
CA ILE A 883 -86.60 -39.66 -20.12
C ILE A 883 -85.84 -40.60 -21.06
N ASN A 884 -86.19 -40.56 -22.35
CA ASN A 884 -85.64 -41.39 -23.43
C ASN A 884 -85.86 -42.91 -23.25
N GLU A 885 -86.72 -43.34 -22.33
CA GLU A 885 -87.19 -44.72 -22.23
C GLU A 885 -88.53 -44.91 -22.94
N GLU A 886 -88.75 -46.11 -23.47
CA GLU A 886 -89.98 -46.54 -24.16
C GLU A 886 -90.89 -47.29 -23.19
N TYR A 887 -92.19 -47.04 -23.30
CA TYR A 887 -93.24 -47.64 -22.47
C TYR A 887 -94.36 -48.17 -23.35
N THR A 888 -95.05 -49.22 -22.89
CA THR A 888 -96.16 -49.85 -23.62
C THR A 888 -97.45 -49.68 -22.83
N LEU A 889 -98.43 -49.01 -23.41
CA LEU A 889 -99.81 -48.98 -22.95
C LEU A 889 -100.55 -50.18 -23.53
N HIS A 890 -101.07 -51.03 -22.66
CA HIS A 890 -101.82 -52.25 -22.96
C HIS A 890 -103.26 -52.11 -22.47
N GLU A 891 -104.22 -52.60 -23.25
CA GLU A 891 -105.59 -52.77 -22.79
C GLU A 891 -105.81 -54.21 -22.33
N ASP A 892 -106.00 -54.38 -21.02
CA ASP A 892 -106.29 -55.68 -20.42
C ASP A 892 -107.75 -56.10 -20.65
N LEU A 893 -108.67 -55.13 -20.74
CA LEU A 893 -110.09 -55.36 -20.95
C LEU A 893 -110.77 -54.14 -21.59
N ALA A 894 -111.42 -54.35 -22.73
CA ALA A 894 -112.23 -53.32 -23.39
C ALA A 894 -113.51 -52.97 -22.60
N PRO A 895 -114.04 -51.74 -22.73
CA PRO A 895 -115.37 -51.38 -22.27
C PRO A 895 -116.46 -52.25 -22.92
N THR A 896 -117.60 -52.34 -22.25
CA THR A 896 -118.74 -53.12 -22.76
C THR A 896 -119.19 -52.65 -24.15
N GLY A 897 -119.25 -53.57 -25.11
CA GLY A 897 -119.68 -53.31 -26.50
C GLY A 897 -118.56 -52.90 -27.45
N TYR A 898 -117.31 -52.85 -26.97
CA TYR A 898 -116.12 -52.52 -27.76
C TYR A 898 -115.18 -53.73 -27.88
N ALA A 899 -114.37 -53.74 -28.94
CA ALA A 899 -113.29 -54.70 -29.13
C ALA A 899 -111.98 -54.19 -28.52
N THR A 900 -111.13 -55.12 -28.07
CA THR A 900 -109.86 -54.81 -27.40
C THR A 900 -108.87 -54.12 -28.35
N ALA A 901 -108.31 -52.98 -27.93
CA ALA A 901 -107.29 -52.23 -28.65
C ALA A 901 -105.92 -52.93 -28.64
N SER A 902 -105.12 -52.64 -29.67
CA SER A 902 -103.71 -53.07 -29.71
C SER A 902 -102.82 -52.14 -28.89
N ASP A 903 -101.70 -52.69 -28.42
CA ASP A 903 -100.70 -51.97 -27.64
C ASP A 903 -100.21 -50.68 -28.31
N ILE A 904 -99.98 -49.65 -27.50
CA ILE A 904 -99.40 -48.37 -27.93
C ILE A 904 -98.06 -48.16 -27.22
N THR A 905 -96.99 -48.02 -28.00
CA THR A 905 -95.67 -47.66 -27.49
C THR A 905 -95.47 -46.14 -27.50
N PHE A 906 -94.90 -45.58 -26.44
CA PHE A 906 -94.56 -44.16 -26.33
C PHE A 906 -93.23 -43.93 -25.59
N THR A 907 -92.58 -42.79 -25.85
CA THR A 907 -91.31 -42.40 -25.23
C THR A 907 -91.44 -41.03 -24.56
N ILE A 908 -90.69 -40.81 -23.47
CA ILE A 908 -90.66 -39.53 -22.77
C ILE A 908 -89.55 -38.65 -23.32
N GLU A 909 -89.90 -37.48 -23.86
CA GLU A 909 -88.93 -36.50 -24.38
C GLU A 909 -88.47 -35.52 -23.29
N ASP A 910 -87.21 -35.06 -23.36
CA ASP A 910 -86.66 -34.03 -22.47
C ASP A 910 -86.96 -32.61 -22.96
N ASN A 911 -88.24 -32.26 -23.05
CA ASN A 911 -88.68 -30.97 -23.58
C ASN A 911 -89.50 -30.13 -22.59
N GLY A 912 -89.74 -30.65 -21.38
CA GLY A 912 -90.52 -29.97 -20.34
C GLY A 912 -92.04 -30.02 -20.55
N GLU A 913 -92.54 -30.70 -21.59
CA GLU A 913 -93.96 -30.80 -21.91
C GLU A 913 -94.52 -32.19 -21.58
N PRO A 914 -95.78 -32.31 -21.13
CA PRO A 914 -96.41 -33.60 -20.86
C PRO A 914 -96.54 -34.46 -22.13
N THR A 915 -96.14 -35.73 -22.06
CA THR A 915 -96.36 -36.71 -23.12
C THR A 915 -97.83 -37.10 -23.16
N LYS A 916 -98.49 -36.97 -24.31
CA LYS A 916 -99.92 -37.31 -24.46
C LYS A 916 -100.09 -38.59 -25.27
N VAL A 917 -100.79 -39.56 -24.69
CA VAL A 917 -101.04 -40.88 -25.29
C VAL A 917 -102.54 -41.10 -25.39
N VAL A 918 -103.03 -41.48 -26.56
CA VAL A 918 -104.46 -41.72 -26.80
C VAL A 918 -104.66 -43.15 -27.28
N MET A 919 -105.39 -43.95 -26.51
CA MET A 919 -105.83 -45.29 -26.93
C MET A 919 -107.28 -45.24 -27.40
N LYS A 920 -107.60 -45.98 -28.45
CA LYS A 920 -108.90 -45.93 -29.14
C LYS A 920 -109.50 -47.31 -29.32
N ASP A 921 -110.81 -47.42 -29.07
CA ASP A 921 -111.56 -48.66 -29.33
C ASP A 921 -112.55 -48.55 -30.46
N GLU A 922 -112.75 -49.69 -31.12
CA GLU A 922 -113.79 -49.88 -32.11
C GLU A 922 -115.02 -50.58 -31.49
N ILE A 923 -116.21 -50.05 -31.76
CA ILE A 923 -117.47 -50.69 -31.37
C ILE A 923 -117.70 -51.97 -32.18
N THR A 924 -118.21 -53.03 -31.54
CA THR A 924 -118.57 -54.27 -32.24
C THR A 924 -119.74 -54.05 -33.19
N LYS A 925 -119.75 -54.71 -34.35
CA LYS A 925 -120.77 -54.51 -35.39
C LYS A 925 -121.25 -55.86 -35.93
N VAL A 926 -122.57 -56.04 -36.01
CA VAL A 926 -123.20 -57.25 -36.56
C VAL A 926 -124.20 -56.88 -37.66
N GLU A 927 -124.14 -57.62 -38.77
CA GLU A 927 -125.12 -57.57 -39.86
C GLU A 927 -125.91 -58.87 -39.93
N ILE A 928 -127.23 -58.78 -39.89
CA ILE A 928 -128.14 -59.91 -39.99
C ILE A 928 -128.94 -59.84 -41.28
N SER A 929 -128.72 -60.80 -42.18
CA SER A 929 -129.44 -60.94 -43.45
C SER A 929 -130.50 -62.03 -43.36
N LYS A 930 -131.67 -61.81 -43.97
CA LYS A 930 -132.76 -62.80 -44.03
C LYS A 930 -133.06 -63.12 -45.48
N VAL A 931 -132.61 -64.27 -45.97
CA VAL A 931 -132.56 -64.53 -47.42
C VAL A 931 -133.35 -65.77 -47.85
N ASP A 932 -133.70 -65.85 -49.12
CA ASP A 932 -134.29 -67.05 -49.74
C ASP A 932 -133.21 -68.12 -49.87
N ALA A 933 -133.44 -69.29 -49.26
CA ALA A 933 -132.49 -70.40 -49.25
C ALA A 933 -132.11 -70.91 -50.66
N THR A 934 -132.89 -70.56 -51.69
CA THR A 934 -132.66 -70.96 -53.09
C THR A 934 -132.03 -69.85 -53.94
N THR A 935 -132.48 -68.60 -53.80
CA THR A 935 -131.98 -67.48 -54.63
C THR A 935 -130.88 -66.66 -53.96
N GLY A 936 -130.79 -66.70 -52.63
CA GLY A 936 -129.90 -65.84 -51.84
C GLY A 936 -130.32 -64.36 -51.81
N GLU A 937 -131.50 -64.01 -52.34
CA GLU A 937 -132.04 -62.64 -52.28
C GLU A 937 -132.68 -62.36 -50.91
N GLU A 938 -132.54 -61.13 -50.40
CA GLU A 938 -133.17 -60.70 -49.14
C GLU A 938 -134.70 -60.83 -49.22
N ILE A 939 -135.29 -61.40 -48.17
CA ILE A 939 -136.71 -61.59 -48.01
C ILE A 939 -137.25 -60.56 -47.03
N GLU A 940 -138.22 -59.77 -47.50
CA GLU A 940 -138.94 -58.80 -46.71
C GLU A 940 -140.18 -59.42 -46.04
N GLY A 941 -140.42 -59.04 -44.77
CA GLY A 941 -141.66 -59.36 -44.05
C GLY A 941 -141.56 -60.47 -43.00
N ALA A 942 -140.37 -61.03 -42.73
CA ALA A 942 -140.14 -61.97 -41.64
C ALA A 942 -140.10 -61.20 -40.33
N LYS A 943 -140.79 -61.62 -39.27
CA LYS A 943 -140.57 -61.05 -37.94
C LYS A 943 -139.43 -61.81 -37.27
N MET A 944 -138.44 -61.06 -36.82
CA MET A 944 -137.18 -61.54 -36.30
C MET A 944 -137.00 -61.02 -34.88
N SER A 945 -136.43 -61.84 -34.01
CA SER A 945 -136.00 -61.46 -32.66
C SER A 945 -134.58 -61.95 -32.41
N LEU A 946 -133.76 -61.11 -31.80
CA LEU A 946 -132.45 -61.48 -31.28
C LEU A 946 -132.56 -61.56 -29.76
N THR A 947 -132.17 -62.69 -29.18
CA THR A 947 -132.25 -62.93 -27.74
C THR A 947 -130.86 -63.32 -27.21
N ASP A 948 -130.45 -62.80 -26.06
CA ASP A 948 -129.26 -63.29 -25.36
C ASP A 948 -129.49 -64.74 -24.91
N LYS A 949 -128.59 -65.66 -25.28
CA LYS A 949 -128.77 -67.09 -25.01
C LYS A 949 -128.76 -67.42 -23.52
N GLU A 950 -127.95 -66.70 -22.73
CA GLU A 950 -127.76 -66.99 -21.32
C GLU A 950 -128.88 -66.42 -20.46
N THR A 951 -129.31 -65.19 -20.74
CA THR A 951 -130.33 -64.51 -19.93
C THR A 951 -131.75 -64.75 -20.44
N GLY A 952 -131.92 -65.09 -21.72
CA GLY A 952 -133.22 -65.15 -22.40
C GLY A 952 -133.85 -63.78 -22.65
N GLU A 953 -133.08 -62.70 -22.49
CA GLU A 953 -133.52 -61.33 -22.74
C GLU A 953 -133.56 -61.03 -24.25
N THR A 954 -134.68 -60.54 -24.74
CA THR A 954 -134.80 -60.06 -26.12
C THR A 954 -134.03 -58.75 -26.26
N ILE A 955 -132.97 -58.77 -27.05
CA ILE A 955 -132.09 -57.64 -27.35
C ILE A 955 -132.77 -56.68 -28.33
N GLU A 956 -133.32 -57.22 -29.40
CA GLU A 956 -134.03 -56.44 -30.41
C GLU A 956 -135.04 -57.32 -31.17
N GLU A 957 -136.17 -56.74 -31.58
CA GLU A 957 -137.14 -57.35 -32.49
C GLU A 957 -137.32 -56.45 -33.71
N TRP A 958 -137.31 -57.02 -34.92
CA TRP A 958 -137.51 -56.27 -36.15
C TRP A 958 -138.28 -57.08 -37.19
N THR A 959 -138.69 -56.41 -38.26
CA THR A 959 -139.22 -57.09 -39.45
C THR A 959 -138.19 -57.00 -40.56
N SER A 960 -137.82 -58.14 -41.16
CA SER A 960 -136.83 -58.19 -42.22
C SER A 960 -137.24 -57.31 -43.40
N THR A 961 -136.25 -56.66 -44.01
CA THR A 961 -136.44 -55.80 -45.18
C THR A 961 -135.65 -56.38 -46.35
N LYS A 962 -135.45 -55.58 -47.41
CA LYS A 962 -134.58 -55.96 -48.52
C LYS A 962 -133.10 -55.60 -48.29
N GLU A 963 -132.76 -55.18 -47.07
CA GLU A 963 -131.41 -54.86 -46.63
C GLU A 963 -131.08 -55.60 -45.32
N PRO A 964 -129.80 -55.95 -45.07
CA PRO A 964 -129.37 -56.55 -43.81
C PRO A 964 -129.67 -55.62 -42.62
N HIS A 965 -130.09 -56.18 -41.50
CA HIS A 965 -130.28 -55.45 -40.25
C HIS A 965 -128.92 -55.25 -39.56
N ARG A 966 -128.58 -54.01 -39.21
CA ARG A 966 -127.32 -53.66 -38.56
C ARG A 966 -127.51 -53.39 -37.09
N MET A 967 -126.65 -53.97 -36.27
CA MET A 967 -126.57 -53.72 -34.83
C MET A 967 -125.14 -53.44 -34.42
N GLU A 968 -124.97 -52.59 -33.41
CA GLU A 968 -123.67 -52.24 -32.86
C GLU A 968 -123.68 -52.41 -31.34
N GLY A 969 -122.52 -52.65 -30.74
CA GLY A 969 -122.38 -52.69 -29.28
C GLY A 969 -122.83 -53.99 -28.62
N LEU A 970 -122.85 -55.10 -29.36
CA LEU A 970 -123.06 -56.43 -28.78
C LEU A 970 -121.79 -56.86 -28.01
N HIS A 971 -121.96 -57.57 -26.91
CA HIS A 971 -120.85 -57.87 -26.01
C HIS A 971 -119.93 -58.94 -26.60
N VAL A 972 -118.64 -58.65 -26.67
CA VAL A 972 -117.62 -59.62 -27.09
C VAL A 972 -117.71 -60.89 -26.24
N GLY A 973 -117.62 -62.05 -26.89
CA GLY A 973 -117.65 -63.37 -26.26
C GLY A 973 -119.06 -63.86 -25.84
N LYS A 974 -120.09 -63.01 -25.88
CA LYS A 974 -121.48 -63.44 -25.61
C LYS A 974 -122.11 -64.10 -26.83
N THR A 975 -122.98 -65.08 -26.56
CA THR A 975 -123.73 -65.83 -27.57
C THR A 975 -125.19 -65.38 -27.62
N TYR A 976 -125.68 -65.13 -28.82
CA TYR A 976 -127.05 -64.69 -29.10
C TYR A 976 -127.78 -65.71 -29.97
N ILE A 977 -129.11 -65.75 -29.81
CA ILE A 977 -130.04 -66.56 -30.60
C ILE A 977 -130.88 -65.63 -31.46
N LEU A 978 -130.72 -65.74 -32.77
CA LEU A 978 -131.59 -65.16 -33.76
C LEU A 978 -132.76 -66.12 -34.01
N HIS A 979 -133.98 -65.65 -33.78
CA HIS A 979 -135.21 -66.41 -33.93
C HIS A 979 -136.09 -65.75 -35.00
N GLU A 980 -136.77 -66.55 -35.82
CA GLU A 980 -137.84 -66.06 -36.68
C GLU A 980 -139.19 -66.32 -36.00
N ASP A 981 -139.84 -65.26 -35.54
CA ASP A 981 -141.13 -65.34 -34.88
C ASP A 981 -142.26 -65.67 -35.87
N THR A 982 -142.20 -65.09 -37.08
CA THR A 982 -143.17 -65.38 -38.14
C THR A 982 -142.54 -65.30 -39.53
N ALA A 983 -142.68 -66.38 -40.30
CA ALA A 983 -142.22 -66.46 -41.68
C ALA A 983 -142.99 -65.50 -42.61
N PRO A 984 -142.34 -64.91 -43.62
CA PRO A 984 -142.97 -64.15 -44.70
C PRO A 984 -144.03 -64.98 -45.46
N VAL A 985 -145.01 -64.30 -46.05
CA VAL A 985 -146.07 -64.95 -46.84
C VAL A 985 -145.46 -65.75 -48.00
N GLY A 986 -145.66 -67.06 -47.99
CA GLY A 986 -145.13 -67.99 -49.01
C GLY A 986 -143.93 -68.83 -48.57
N TYR A 987 -143.38 -68.57 -47.38
CA TYR A 987 -142.22 -69.28 -46.81
C TYR A 987 -142.58 -70.09 -45.55
N GLU A 988 -141.73 -71.06 -45.23
CA GLU A 988 -141.73 -71.81 -43.96
C GLU A 988 -140.89 -71.10 -42.90
N LEU A 989 -141.17 -71.38 -41.62
CA LEU A 989 -140.45 -70.76 -40.50
C LEU A 989 -139.00 -71.29 -40.42
N ALA A 990 -138.03 -70.39 -40.35
CA ALA A 990 -136.62 -70.71 -40.16
C ALA A 990 -136.35 -71.35 -38.79
N GLN A 991 -135.26 -72.10 -38.69
CA GLN A 991 -134.71 -72.51 -37.39
C GLN A 991 -133.83 -71.41 -36.83
N ASP A 992 -133.79 -71.34 -35.50
CA ASP A 992 -132.97 -70.40 -34.76
C ASP A 992 -131.49 -70.52 -35.12
N ILE A 993 -130.80 -69.37 -35.20
CA ILE A 993 -129.36 -69.30 -35.43
C ILE A 993 -128.68 -68.79 -34.18
N GLU A 994 -127.75 -69.58 -33.69
CA GLU A 994 -126.90 -69.22 -32.57
C GLU A 994 -125.55 -68.69 -33.08
N PHE A 995 -125.11 -67.52 -32.59
CA PHE A 995 -123.79 -66.97 -32.93
C PHE A 995 -123.15 -66.22 -31.75
N THR A 996 -121.82 -66.18 -31.71
CA THR A 996 -121.03 -65.50 -30.68
C THR A 996 -120.32 -64.30 -31.29
N ILE A 997 -120.23 -63.20 -30.54
CA ILE A 997 -119.51 -61.99 -30.97
C ILE A 997 -118.01 -62.19 -30.80
N GLU A 998 -117.27 -62.13 -31.90
CA GLU A 998 -115.81 -62.12 -31.91
C GLU A 998 -115.24 -60.79 -31.40
N ASP A 999 -114.04 -60.83 -30.82
CA ASP A 999 -113.32 -59.64 -30.32
C ASP A 999 -112.72 -58.86 -31.50
N THR A 1000 -113.58 -58.19 -32.26
CA THR A 1000 -113.20 -57.39 -33.43
C THR A 1000 -114.20 -56.28 -33.69
N GLY A 1001 -113.69 -55.11 -34.12
CA GLY A 1001 -114.49 -53.98 -34.62
C GLY A 1001 -114.99 -54.16 -36.05
N GLU A 1002 -114.57 -55.25 -36.73
CA GLU A 1002 -115.06 -55.63 -38.06
C GLU A 1002 -116.53 -56.09 -38.02
N VAL A 1003 -117.23 -55.91 -39.15
CA VAL A 1003 -118.65 -56.30 -39.26
C VAL A 1003 -118.78 -57.82 -39.35
N GLN A 1004 -119.43 -58.41 -38.36
CA GLN A 1004 -119.69 -59.84 -38.28
C GLN A 1004 -121.05 -60.16 -38.92
N LYS A 1005 -121.09 -61.10 -39.86
CA LYS A 1005 -122.30 -61.40 -40.66
C LYS A 1005 -123.01 -62.67 -40.21
N VAL A 1006 -124.31 -62.57 -39.98
CA VAL A 1006 -125.19 -63.69 -39.64
C VAL A 1006 -126.29 -63.77 -40.70
N ILE A 1007 -126.49 -64.94 -41.29
CA ILE A 1007 -127.46 -65.13 -42.38
C ILE A 1007 -128.48 -66.17 -41.95
N MET A 1008 -129.76 -65.79 -41.96
CA MET A 1008 -130.88 -66.71 -41.75
C MET A 1008 -131.61 -66.94 -43.08
N GLU A 1009 -131.93 -68.20 -43.40
CA GLU A 1009 -132.49 -68.59 -44.69
C GLU A 1009 -133.91 -69.18 -44.55
N ASP A 1010 -134.83 -68.82 -45.44
CA ASP A 1010 -136.17 -69.45 -45.55
C ASP A 1010 -136.36 -70.27 -46.82
N THR A 1011 -137.19 -71.30 -46.73
CA THR A 1011 -137.61 -72.14 -47.86
C THR A 1011 -139.08 -71.88 -48.24
N ARG A 1012 -139.42 -71.84 -49.55
CA ARG A 1012 -140.79 -71.60 -50.06
C ARG A 1012 -141.73 -72.82 -49.91
N LYS A 1013 -143.02 -72.59 -49.63
CA LYS A 1013 -144.10 -73.63 -49.54
C LYS A 1013 -144.61 -74.12 -50.94
N PRO A 1014 -145.02 -75.40 -51.13
CA PRO A 1014 -145.43 -75.91 -52.46
C PRO A 1014 -146.95 -75.89 -52.84
N ASN A 1015 -147.25 -75.38 -54.06
CA ASN A 1015 -148.19 -75.81 -55.16
C ASN A 1015 -149.69 -75.39 -55.38
N GLU A 1016 -150.04 -75.36 -56.70
CA GLU A 1016 -151.34 -75.30 -57.46
C GLU A 1016 -151.78 -74.00 -58.20
N THR A 1017 -152.08 -74.14 -59.50
CA THR A 1017 -152.27 -73.13 -60.58
C THR A 1017 -153.69 -72.58 -60.77
N VAL A 1018 -153.84 -71.34 -61.27
CA VAL A 1018 -154.37 -70.91 -62.61
C VAL A 1018 -154.81 -69.42 -62.60
N GLU A 1019 -154.25 -68.64 -63.56
CA GLU A 1019 -154.68 -67.41 -64.30
C GLU A 1019 -155.68 -66.39 -63.69
N THR A 1020 -155.52 -65.07 -63.82
CA THR A 1020 -155.37 -64.17 -65.00
C THR A 1020 -154.89 -62.80 -64.44
N GLY A 1021 -154.03 -62.00 -65.06
CA GLY A 1021 -154.31 -61.19 -66.25
C GLY A 1021 -153.98 -59.71 -65.99
N THR A 1022 -153.08 -59.17 -66.83
CA THR A 1022 -152.99 -57.78 -67.32
C THR A 1022 -152.72 -56.59 -66.36
N ASP A 1023 -151.56 -55.99 -66.60
CA ASP A 1023 -151.38 -54.65 -67.20
C ASP A 1023 -150.86 -53.47 -66.37
N HIS A 1024 -149.93 -52.78 -67.06
CA HIS A 1024 -149.70 -51.33 -67.10
C HIS A 1024 -149.05 -50.66 -65.87
N HIS A 1025 -147.78 -50.27 -65.99
CA HIS A 1025 -147.25 -49.03 -66.59
C HIS A 1025 -146.97 -47.99 -65.49
N LEU A 1026 -145.71 -47.58 -65.32
CA LEU A 1026 -144.98 -46.59 -66.11
C LEU A 1026 -145.26 -45.16 -65.66
N GLY A 1027 -144.17 -44.47 -65.34
CA GLY A 1027 -144.06 -43.03 -65.49
C GLY A 1027 -143.99 -42.28 -64.17
N LEU A 1028 -143.26 -41.20 -64.06
CA LEU A 1028 -142.46 -40.48 -65.04
C LEU A 1028 -141.68 -39.45 -64.21
N PHE A 1029 -140.39 -39.30 -64.52
CA PHE A 1029 -139.73 -38.03 -64.78
C PHE A 1029 -139.64 -36.90 -63.73
N THR A 1030 -138.47 -36.28 -63.83
CA THR A 1030 -138.19 -34.84 -63.90
C THR A 1030 -138.03 -34.02 -62.63
N GLY A 1031 -136.95 -33.25 -62.67
CA GLY A 1031 -137.03 -31.80 -62.51
C GLY A 1031 -136.12 -31.32 -61.40
N LEU A 1032 -134.90 -30.93 -61.72
CA LEU A 1032 -134.53 -29.53 -61.98
C LEU A 1032 -134.56 -28.64 -60.72
N ALA A 1033 -133.35 -28.21 -60.35
CA ALA A 1033 -132.91 -26.81 -60.45
C ALA A 1033 -132.87 -25.93 -59.20
N LEU A 1034 -131.71 -25.24 -59.13
CA LEU A 1034 -131.49 -23.82 -58.82
C LEU A 1034 -131.44 -23.36 -57.35
N GLY A 1035 -130.48 -22.45 -57.13
CA GLY A 1035 -130.58 -21.36 -56.18
C GLY A 1035 -129.38 -21.30 -55.22
N SER A 1036 -128.34 -20.50 -55.52
CA SER A 1036 -128.19 -19.08 -55.13
C SER A 1036 -127.78 -18.92 -53.66
N ALA A 1037 -126.56 -18.47 -53.34
CA ALA A 1037 -126.04 -17.09 -53.34
C ALA A 1037 -126.14 -16.41 -51.97
N GLY A 1038 -125.18 -15.51 -51.67
CA GLY A 1038 -125.21 -14.59 -50.52
C GLY A 1038 -124.13 -14.89 -49.48
N LEU A 1039 -122.90 -14.37 -49.52
CA LEU A 1039 -122.46 -12.96 -49.54
C LEU A 1039 -122.77 -12.27 -48.20
N ILE A 1040 -121.71 -11.80 -47.52
CA ILE A 1040 -121.48 -10.43 -47.02
C ILE A 1040 -120.65 -10.50 -45.72
N THR A 1041 -119.35 -10.17 -45.78
CA THR A 1041 -118.75 -8.85 -45.42
C THR A 1041 -118.79 -8.62 -43.89
N ALA A 1042 -117.82 -8.05 -43.19
CA ALA A 1042 -116.85 -7.04 -43.57
C ALA A 1042 -116.04 -6.63 -42.33
N LEU A 1043 -114.90 -5.97 -42.59
CA LEU A 1043 -114.32 -4.88 -41.79
C LEU A 1043 -113.66 -5.31 -40.45
N THR A 1044 -112.48 -4.85 -40.03
CA THR A 1044 -111.61 -3.78 -40.52
C THR A 1044 -110.34 -3.71 -39.68
N ILE A 1045 -109.24 -3.31 -40.32
CA ILE A 1045 -108.32 -2.24 -39.90
C ILE A 1045 -107.37 -2.49 -38.72
N ARG A 1046 -106.10 -2.57 -39.15
CA ARG A 1046 -104.96 -1.71 -38.81
C ARG A 1046 -103.99 -2.19 -37.73
N LYS A 1047 -102.73 -2.07 -38.17
CA LYS A 1047 -101.60 -1.33 -37.54
C LYS A 1047 -101.41 -1.64 -36.05
N LYS A 1048 -100.22 -2.00 -35.61
CA LYS A 1048 -98.97 -1.28 -35.91
C LYS A 1048 -97.87 -2.01 -35.14
N ARG A 1049 -96.69 -2.04 -35.77
CA ARG A 1049 -95.38 -1.70 -35.20
C ARG A 1049 -94.90 -2.41 -33.93
N ASN A 1050 -93.69 -2.93 -34.17
CA ASN A 1050 -92.45 -2.68 -33.43
C ASN A 1050 -92.13 -3.60 -32.26
N LYS A 1051 -90.92 -4.18 -32.39
CA LYS A 1051 -89.85 -4.30 -31.38
C LYS A 1051 -90.31 -4.99 -30.08
N LYS A 1052 -89.85 -6.18 -29.77
CA LYS A 1052 -88.48 -6.69 -29.76
C LYS A 1052 -88.53 -8.20 -29.81
#